data_AF-A0AA37W764-F1
#
_entry.id   AF-A0AA37W764-F1
#
_cell.length_a   1.000
_cell.length_b   1.000
_cell.length_c   1.000
_cell.angle_alpha   90.00
_cell.angle_beta   90.00
_cell.angle_gamma   90.00
#
_symmetry.space_group_name_H-M   'P 1'
#
loop_
_entity.id
_entity.type
_entity.pdbx_description
1 polymer ?
#
loop_
_entity_poly.entity_id
_entity_poly.type
_entity_poly.pdbx_seq_one_letter_code
_entity_poly.pdbx_strand_id
1 'polypeptide(L)'
;MPNLPFTLKKRHFKQIAIVAVSSVSIVLAAPAVMKSELFRKLTEGSHLQLAANVGPDMDNDGIPDHRDIDMDGDGIDNHYELQTGYDPRRANSTPPDLDKDGLPDEIDVDRDGDRVNNLLDKFPDNNREWGDLDGDGIGDNADTEKDGDGFSDKVEIQLGTNPYDPNDYPKDTDGDGIPDVLDDDIDNDGYANDKDVFPTDPKEWADLDGDGIGDNSDPDRDNDGIRNDYEEQVGTDPNDASSVPLDSDGDGIPDAIDDDRDGDGCLNTEDAFPDDPKYCKDADGDGIPDQNDKDQDGDGYNNDVDAFPLDPKEWKDTDGDGIGDNSDPDIDNDGYLNANDAFPFDPKEWSDIDKDGIGDNADLERDGDNISNAYELQLGTDPNNPESVPPDFDFDGIPDALDPDMDNDGYLNEKDAFPRNAKEWSDLDNDGIGDNSDKDRDGDGISNHYEELVGTDPNDPKSVPSDIDGDGIPDSLDPDMDGDGYNNEIDVFPRDPKEWSDLDADGIGDNSDADRDGDKIDNHYEVQVGTDPNDPNSVPPDMDDDGIPDSLDPDRDGDGYDNGTDLFPNDPTEWSDIDTDGIGDNKDIDRDGDLFANDVEEMFDSDPNDPNSFPDDLKPALELSGSDGEEVATDVTEIRLRGQAYDIGVGIDKVYATSDRVSGSYDGKFFYHSAFAIVVPLEFGENNITVHAIDNDGNELTIKREVIRTPPPPPESKQGQ
;
A
#
# COMPACT_ATOMS: atom_id res chain seq x y z
N MET A 1 -22.67 -40.71 -5.38
CA MET A 1 -22.81 -42.02 -4.69
C MET A 1 -22.85 -41.81 -3.17
N PRO A 2 -23.55 -42.65 -2.38
CA PRO A 2 -24.87 -42.20 -1.93
C PRO A 2 -25.02 -41.89 -0.43
N ASN A 3 -26.04 -41.09 -0.11
CA ASN A 3 -26.70 -41.05 1.19
C ASN A 3 -28.18 -41.51 1.04
N LEU A 4 -28.69 -42.14 2.09
CA LEU A 4 -30.13 -42.42 2.34
C LEU A 4 -30.83 -41.11 2.81
N PRO A 5 -32.18 -41.02 2.94
CA PRO A 5 -33.17 -42.11 3.06
C PRO A 5 -34.54 -41.89 2.35
N PHE A 6 -35.45 -42.88 2.41
CA PHE A 6 -36.73 -42.80 3.17
C PHE A 6 -37.60 -44.06 2.99
N THR A 7 -38.38 -44.41 4.02
CA THR A 7 -39.51 -45.36 3.92
C THR A 7 -40.67 -44.91 4.81
N LEU A 8 -41.90 -45.01 4.31
CA LEU A 8 -43.12 -44.60 5.02
C LEU A 8 -44.23 -45.68 4.93
N LYS A 9 -45.25 -45.57 5.79
CA LYS A 9 -46.15 -46.68 6.18
C LYS A 9 -47.63 -46.40 5.90
N LYS A 10 -48.39 -47.45 5.54
CA LYS A 10 -49.75 -47.88 6.04
C LYS A 10 -50.10 -49.22 5.33
N ARG A 11 -50.70 -50.27 5.95
CA ARG A 11 -51.97 -50.46 6.70
C ARG A 11 -53.22 -50.33 5.79
N HIS A 12 -54.24 -51.20 5.82
CA HIS A 12 -54.57 -52.34 6.72
C HIS A 12 -55.68 -53.29 6.16
N PHE A 13 -56.15 -54.25 7.00
CA PHE A 13 -57.21 -55.29 6.81
C PHE A 13 -56.74 -56.60 6.12
N LYS A 14 -57.02 -57.86 6.58
CA LYS A 14 -58.16 -58.58 7.26
C LYS A 14 -59.18 -59.15 6.25
N GLN A 15 -59.75 -60.38 6.37
CA GLN A 15 -59.81 -61.34 7.51
C GLN A 15 -60.23 -62.78 7.06
N ILE A 16 -59.86 -63.84 7.85
CA ILE A 16 -60.56 -65.16 8.02
C ILE A 16 -60.53 -66.18 6.82
N ALA A 17 -60.69 -67.52 7.00
CA ALA A 17 -60.03 -68.57 7.83
C ALA A 17 -60.85 -69.92 7.79
N ILE A 18 -60.37 -70.99 8.47
CA ILE A 18 -61.02 -72.32 8.78
C ILE A 18 -60.88 -73.34 7.61
N VAL A 19 -60.11 -74.45 7.66
CA VAL A 19 -59.94 -75.63 8.58
C VAL A 19 -60.77 -76.86 8.17
N ALA A 20 -60.10 -78.01 7.93
CA ALA A 20 -60.65 -79.38 7.90
C ALA A 20 -59.56 -80.40 8.32
N VAL A 21 -59.94 -81.58 8.87
CA VAL A 21 -59.02 -82.51 9.55
C VAL A 21 -59.44 -84.00 9.43
N SER A 22 -58.45 -84.86 9.13
CA SER A 22 -58.32 -86.31 9.45
C SER A 22 -59.11 -87.42 8.72
N SER A 23 -58.41 -88.57 8.61
CA SER A 23 -58.90 -89.97 8.70
C SER A 23 -59.70 -90.58 7.54
N VAL A 24 -59.70 -91.90 7.30
CA VAL A 24 -58.80 -93.05 7.61
C VAL A 24 -59.11 -94.16 6.57
N SER A 25 -58.13 -94.97 6.15
CA SER A 25 -58.34 -95.95 5.06
C SER A 25 -58.35 -97.42 5.48
N ILE A 26 -59.47 -98.09 5.16
CA ILE A 26 -59.60 -99.48 4.64
C ILE A 26 -59.34 -100.67 5.61
N VAL A 27 -59.99 -101.80 5.28
CA VAL A 27 -60.25 -103.00 6.10
C VAL A 27 -59.34 -104.19 5.73
N LEU A 28 -59.30 -105.22 6.58
CA LEU A 28 -58.54 -106.47 6.41
C LEU A 28 -59.01 -107.33 5.22
N ALA A 29 -58.13 -108.26 4.78
CA ALA A 29 -58.45 -109.33 3.84
C ALA A 29 -58.01 -110.72 4.37
N ALA A 30 -58.85 -111.75 4.18
CA ALA A 30 -58.51 -113.19 4.34
C ALA A 30 -59.59 -114.10 3.69
N PRO A 31 -59.24 -115.05 2.78
CA PRO A 31 -60.24 -115.90 2.08
C PRO A 31 -60.10 -117.44 2.30
N ALA A 32 -61.06 -118.19 1.73
CA ALA A 32 -61.14 -119.65 1.48
C ALA A 32 -61.31 -120.60 2.70
N VAL A 33 -62.20 -121.63 2.77
CA VAL A 33 -62.97 -122.52 1.84
C VAL A 33 -62.32 -123.91 1.59
N MET A 34 -63.06 -125.01 1.91
CA MET A 34 -63.23 -126.25 1.10
C MET A 34 -64.22 -127.28 1.74
N LYS A 35 -64.62 -128.36 1.02
CA LYS A 35 -65.89 -129.13 1.22
C LYS A 35 -65.76 -130.68 1.40
N SER A 36 -66.77 -131.27 2.10
CA SER A 36 -67.56 -132.52 1.86
C SER A 36 -66.98 -133.96 1.70
N GLU A 37 -67.61 -134.95 2.38
CA GLU A 37 -67.71 -136.45 2.19
C GLU A 37 -68.72 -137.04 3.26
N LEU A 38 -69.36 -138.24 3.26
CA LEU A 38 -70.08 -139.03 2.22
C LEU A 38 -71.03 -140.14 2.82
N PHE A 39 -72.15 -140.45 2.13
CA PHE A 39 -73.08 -141.63 2.12
C PHE A 39 -73.34 -142.63 3.32
N ARG A 40 -74.56 -142.56 3.90
CA ARG A 40 -75.74 -143.53 3.94
C ARG A 40 -75.53 -145.08 3.77
N LYS A 41 -76.35 -146.04 4.28
CA LYS A 41 -77.54 -146.19 5.21
C LYS A 41 -77.88 -147.70 5.44
N LEU A 42 -78.51 -148.14 6.56
CA LEU A 42 -79.17 -149.48 6.71
C LEU A 42 -80.31 -149.55 7.80
N THR A 43 -80.83 -150.75 8.13
CA THR A 43 -81.99 -151.12 9.04
C THR A 43 -81.76 -152.57 9.63
N GLU A 44 -82.57 -153.37 10.39
CA GLU A 44 -84.01 -153.66 10.75
C GLU A 44 -84.05 -154.50 12.09
N GLY A 45 -85.13 -154.90 12.82
CA GLY A 45 -86.58 -154.53 12.91
C GLY A 45 -87.62 -155.70 13.04
N SER A 46 -88.13 -156.15 14.24
CA SER A 46 -89.29 -157.12 14.29
C SER A 46 -90.11 -157.38 15.61
N HIS A 47 -91.44 -157.59 15.45
CA HIS A 47 -92.40 -158.56 16.09
C HIS A 47 -93.24 -158.34 17.40
N LEU A 48 -94.57 -158.17 17.18
CA LEU A 48 -95.78 -158.80 17.80
C LEU A 48 -96.37 -158.45 19.20
N GLN A 49 -97.70 -158.61 19.32
CA GLN A 49 -98.61 -158.17 20.40
C GLN A 49 -99.14 -159.30 21.32
N LEU A 50 -99.56 -158.99 22.57
CA LEU A 50 -100.94 -159.23 23.08
C LEU A 50 -101.19 -158.82 24.57
N ALA A 51 -101.95 -157.73 24.75
CA ALA A 51 -102.90 -157.34 25.82
C ALA A 51 -102.82 -157.88 27.28
N ALA A 52 -102.76 -156.94 28.25
CA ALA A 52 -103.47 -157.01 29.54
C ALA A 52 -103.63 -155.61 30.21
N ASN A 53 -104.87 -155.20 30.53
CA ASN A 53 -105.31 -154.02 31.30
C ASN A 53 -104.35 -152.82 31.46
N VAL A 54 -104.65 -151.71 30.77
CA VAL A 54 -103.93 -150.41 30.82
C VAL A 54 -104.90 -149.27 31.21
N GLY A 55 -104.38 -148.08 31.53
CA GLY A 55 -105.16 -146.86 31.76
C GLY A 55 -105.56 -146.14 30.46
N PRO A 56 -105.96 -144.85 30.53
CA PRO A 56 -106.12 -143.99 29.36
C PRO A 56 -104.82 -143.84 28.56
N ASP A 57 -105.01 -143.73 27.25
CA ASP A 57 -104.02 -143.80 26.17
C ASP A 57 -104.72 -143.13 24.96
N MET A 58 -104.25 -141.94 24.56
CA MET A 58 -105.03 -141.02 23.72
C MET A 58 -104.86 -141.24 22.22
N ASP A 59 -103.62 -141.36 21.73
CA ASP A 59 -103.29 -141.63 20.33
C ASP A 59 -103.37 -143.14 19.99
N ASN A 60 -103.23 -144.00 21.02
CA ASN A 60 -103.20 -145.47 20.97
C ASN A 60 -101.88 -146.09 20.46
N ASP A 61 -100.74 -145.42 20.67
CA ASP A 61 -99.39 -146.01 20.52
C ASP A 61 -99.16 -147.19 21.50
N GLY A 62 -99.70 -147.09 22.73
CA GLY A 62 -99.52 -148.06 23.82
C GLY A 62 -98.86 -147.51 25.09
N ILE A 63 -98.41 -146.24 25.09
CA ILE A 63 -97.90 -145.50 26.24
C ILE A 63 -99.07 -144.71 26.88
N PRO A 64 -99.35 -144.88 28.19
CA PRO A 64 -100.52 -144.23 28.79
C PRO A 64 -100.25 -142.76 29.10
N ASP A 65 -101.05 -141.83 28.55
CA ASP A 65 -101.05 -140.35 28.64
C ASP A 65 -99.98 -139.72 29.57
N HIS A 66 -100.08 -139.99 30.88
CA HIS A 66 -99.20 -139.48 31.94
C HIS A 66 -97.69 -139.78 31.81
N ARG A 67 -97.25 -140.42 30.72
CA ARG A 67 -95.86 -140.75 30.41
C ARG A 67 -95.44 -140.41 28.99
N ASP A 68 -96.34 -139.88 28.16
CA ASP A 68 -95.96 -139.50 26.82
C ASP A 68 -95.29 -138.11 26.76
N ILE A 69 -94.46 -137.96 25.74
CA ILE A 69 -93.79 -136.73 25.33
C ILE A 69 -94.45 -136.11 24.09
N ASP A 70 -95.31 -136.85 23.39
CA ASP A 70 -96.24 -136.38 22.34
C ASP A 70 -97.59 -137.07 22.63
N MET A 71 -98.55 -136.34 23.22
CA MET A 71 -99.77 -136.93 23.78
C MET A 71 -100.89 -137.15 22.74
N ASP A 72 -100.77 -136.58 21.54
CA ASP A 72 -101.79 -136.70 20.49
C ASP A 72 -101.26 -137.17 19.13
N GLY A 73 -99.93 -137.31 18.98
CA GLY A 73 -99.25 -138.00 17.90
C GLY A 73 -98.94 -137.13 16.68
N ASP A 74 -98.80 -135.81 16.86
CA ASP A 74 -98.60 -134.86 15.75
C ASP A 74 -97.13 -134.62 15.35
N GLY A 75 -96.19 -135.03 16.21
CA GLY A 75 -94.75 -134.95 15.98
C GLY A 75 -94.07 -133.74 16.61
N ILE A 76 -94.82 -132.82 17.22
CA ILE A 76 -94.29 -131.76 18.10
C ILE A 76 -94.25 -132.30 19.55
N ASP A 77 -93.25 -131.90 20.32
CA ASP A 77 -93.12 -132.33 21.72
C ASP A 77 -94.02 -131.50 22.66
N ASN A 78 -94.71 -132.19 23.57
CA ASN A 78 -95.60 -131.64 24.60
C ASN A 78 -94.99 -130.45 25.37
N HIS A 79 -93.66 -130.40 25.52
CA HIS A 79 -92.98 -129.29 26.19
C HIS A 79 -92.88 -128.04 25.31
N TYR A 80 -92.54 -128.19 24.03
CA TYR A 80 -92.46 -127.09 23.07
C TYR A 80 -93.82 -126.43 22.88
N GLU A 81 -94.90 -127.21 22.71
CA GLU A 81 -96.27 -126.68 22.61
C GLU A 81 -96.68 -125.86 23.84
N LEU A 82 -96.47 -126.40 25.05
CA LEU A 82 -96.78 -125.71 26.30
C LEU A 82 -95.96 -124.43 26.50
N GLN A 83 -94.77 -124.35 25.89
CA GLN A 83 -93.93 -123.17 25.92
C GLN A 83 -94.34 -122.13 24.86
N THR A 84 -94.87 -122.55 23.71
CA THR A 84 -95.31 -121.68 22.62
C THR A 84 -96.80 -121.27 22.71
N GLY A 85 -97.60 -121.98 23.51
CA GLY A 85 -99.00 -121.66 23.81
C GLY A 85 -100.03 -122.54 23.11
N TYR A 86 -99.59 -123.61 22.45
CA TYR A 86 -100.40 -124.64 21.82
C TYR A 86 -100.90 -125.68 22.87
N ASP A 87 -101.93 -126.47 22.55
CA ASP A 87 -102.61 -127.37 23.49
C ASP A 87 -102.26 -128.84 23.19
N PRO A 88 -101.34 -129.49 23.95
CA PRO A 88 -100.69 -130.78 23.66
C PRO A 88 -101.60 -131.99 23.89
N ARG A 89 -102.81 -131.90 23.32
CA ARG A 89 -103.94 -132.85 23.32
C ARG A 89 -104.79 -132.64 22.06
N ARG A 90 -104.22 -132.01 21.03
CA ARG A 90 -104.82 -131.55 19.78
C ARG A 90 -103.75 -131.50 18.67
N ALA A 91 -103.63 -132.60 17.93
CA ALA A 91 -102.86 -132.78 16.69
C ALA A 91 -103.27 -131.88 15.49
N ASN A 92 -103.84 -130.70 15.78
CA ASN A 92 -104.21 -129.65 14.85
C ASN A 92 -103.87 -128.26 15.43
N SER A 93 -102.94 -128.22 16.39
CA SER A 93 -102.51 -127.05 17.16
C SER A 93 -101.06 -126.65 16.82
N THR A 94 -100.64 -126.81 15.56
CA THR A 94 -99.26 -126.61 15.11
C THR A 94 -98.94 -125.16 14.73
N PRO A 95 -97.66 -124.74 14.73
CA PRO A 95 -97.20 -123.47 14.15
C PRO A 95 -97.40 -123.37 12.62
N PRO A 96 -97.23 -122.16 12.04
CA PRO A 96 -97.13 -121.93 10.59
C PRO A 96 -95.83 -122.47 9.97
N ASP A 97 -95.93 -122.92 8.72
CA ASP A 97 -94.87 -123.51 7.89
C ASP A 97 -95.22 -123.24 6.41
N LEU A 98 -94.43 -122.38 5.75
CA LEU A 98 -94.71 -121.82 4.42
C LEU A 98 -94.28 -122.74 3.26
N ASP A 99 -93.07 -123.29 3.27
CA ASP A 99 -92.58 -124.21 2.22
C ASP A 99 -93.08 -125.66 2.41
N LYS A 100 -93.32 -126.09 3.66
CA LYS A 100 -93.71 -127.43 4.13
C LYS A 100 -92.60 -128.47 4.21
N ASP A 101 -91.39 -128.07 4.59
CA ASP A 101 -90.31 -128.98 5.01
C ASP A 101 -90.56 -129.65 6.38
N GLY A 102 -91.34 -128.99 7.25
CA GLY A 102 -91.66 -129.44 8.61
C GLY A 102 -91.05 -128.59 9.73
N LEU A 103 -90.33 -127.51 9.41
CA LEU A 103 -89.86 -126.49 10.35
C LEU A 103 -90.81 -125.26 10.37
N PRO A 104 -91.14 -124.70 11.55
CA PRO A 104 -91.92 -123.47 11.62
C PRO A 104 -91.22 -122.24 11.03
N ASP A 105 -92.00 -121.33 10.43
CA ASP A 105 -91.57 -120.07 9.77
C ASP A 105 -90.68 -119.15 10.62
N GLU A 106 -90.76 -119.27 11.96
CA GLU A 106 -89.98 -118.50 12.95
C GLU A 106 -88.58 -119.06 13.21
N ILE A 107 -88.30 -120.31 12.83
CA ILE A 107 -87.00 -120.98 12.99
C ILE A 107 -86.39 -121.48 11.69
N ASP A 108 -87.16 -121.49 10.59
CA ASP A 108 -86.65 -121.80 9.26
C ASP A 108 -85.81 -120.65 8.66
N VAL A 109 -84.94 -121.03 7.73
CA VAL A 109 -83.85 -120.23 7.15
C VAL A 109 -83.97 -120.01 5.63
N ASP A 110 -85.00 -120.57 4.98
CA ASP A 110 -85.22 -120.65 3.52
C ASP A 110 -86.75 -120.67 3.24
N ARG A 111 -87.48 -119.64 3.73
CA ARG A 111 -88.90 -119.77 4.14
C ARG A 111 -89.86 -120.11 3.00
N ASP A 112 -89.51 -119.76 1.77
CA ASP A 112 -90.33 -120.03 0.58
C ASP A 112 -89.71 -121.07 -0.38
N GLY A 113 -88.58 -121.65 0.02
CA GLY A 113 -87.88 -122.75 -0.65
C GLY A 113 -87.11 -122.38 -1.92
N ASP A 114 -86.83 -121.10 -2.16
CA ASP A 114 -86.05 -120.64 -3.34
C ASP A 114 -84.55 -121.03 -3.26
N ARG A 115 -84.00 -121.23 -2.05
CA ARG A 115 -82.61 -121.57 -1.67
C ARG A 115 -81.65 -120.41 -1.49
N VAL A 116 -82.13 -119.17 -1.55
CA VAL A 116 -81.46 -118.00 -0.98
C VAL A 116 -81.90 -117.90 0.48
N ASN A 117 -80.93 -117.63 1.36
CA ASN A 117 -81.23 -117.59 2.79
C ASN A 117 -82.02 -116.32 3.15
N ASN A 118 -82.97 -116.42 4.09
CA ASN A 118 -83.80 -115.30 4.58
C ASN A 118 -83.03 -114.04 5.05
N LEU A 119 -81.70 -114.12 5.25
CA LEU A 119 -80.80 -113.01 5.62
C LEU A 119 -80.03 -112.39 4.43
N LEU A 120 -80.11 -113.00 3.25
CA LEU A 120 -79.42 -112.61 2.01
C LEU A 120 -80.41 -112.29 0.88
N ASP A 121 -81.59 -112.88 0.92
CA ASP A 121 -82.68 -112.56 0.01
C ASP A 121 -83.28 -111.17 0.31
N LYS A 122 -83.56 -110.41 -0.76
CA LYS A 122 -84.30 -109.13 -0.73
C LYS A 122 -85.82 -109.33 -0.62
N PHE A 123 -86.36 -110.47 -1.09
CA PHE A 123 -87.79 -110.78 -1.11
C PHE A 123 -88.12 -112.16 -0.49
N PRO A 124 -87.75 -112.44 0.79
CA PRO A 124 -87.79 -113.75 1.47
C PRO A 124 -89.17 -114.37 1.76
N ASP A 125 -90.16 -114.05 0.93
CA ASP A 125 -91.50 -114.65 0.86
C ASP A 125 -91.97 -114.78 -0.63
N ASN A 126 -91.07 -114.67 -1.63
CA ASN A 126 -91.36 -114.66 -3.08
C ASN A 126 -90.25 -115.31 -3.97
N ASN A 127 -90.32 -116.62 -4.16
CA ASN A 127 -89.40 -117.50 -4.91
C ASN A 127 -89.25 -117.29 -6.43
N ARG A 128 -89.17 -116.03 -6.85
CA ARG A 128 -88.92 -115.57 -8.22
C ARG A 128 -87.99 -114.37 -8.29
N GLU A 129 -87.93 -113.56 -7.24
CA GLU A 129 -87.05 -112.41 -7.14
C GLU A 129 -86.17 -112.59 -5.90
N TRP A 130 -84.86 -112.50 -6.05
CA TRP A 130 -83.89 -112.63 -4.95
C TRP A 130 -82.92 -111.44 -4.88
N GLY A 131 -83.00 -110.56 -5.88
CA GLY A 131 -82.08 -109.45 -6.14
C GLY A 131 -82.87 -108.21 -6.57
N ASP A 132 -82.31 -107.07 -6.20
CA ASP A 132 -82.84 -105.71 -6.32
C ASP A 132 -81.55 -104.87 -6.32
N LEU A 133 -81.04 -104.61 -7.53
CA LEU A 133 -79.66 -104.17 -7.82
C LEU A 133 -79.45 -102.67 -7.60
N ASP A 134 -80.36 -101.82 -8.08
CA ASP A 134 -80.35 -100.37 -7.86
C ASP A 134 -80.90 -99.99 -6.46
N GLY A 135 -81.94 -100.71 -6.01
CA GLY A 135 -82.61 -100.53 -4.73
C GLY A 135 -84.01 -99.90 -4.78
N ASP A 136 -84.68 -99.81 -5.94
CA ASP A 136 -86.04 -99.25 -6.05
C ASP A 136 -87.13 -100.14 -5.40
N GLY A 137 -86.88 -101.45 -5.27
CA GLY A 137 -87.80 -102.43 -4.70
C GLY A 137 -88.59 -103.26 -5.71
N ILE A 138 -88.31 -103.14 -7.01
CA ILE A 138 -88.63 -104.10 -8.06
C ILE A 138 -87.52 -105.16 -8.10
N GLY A 139 -87.86 -106.42 -8.42
CA GLY A 139 -86.86 -107.48 -8.55
C GLY A 139 -86.16 -107.45 -9.91
N ASP A 140 -84.88 -107.80 -9.95
CA ASP A 140 -84.02 -107.78 -11.15
C ASP A 140 -84.64 -108.46 -12.40
N ASN A 141 -85.53 -109.46 -12.22
CA ASN A 141 -86.15 -110.19 -13.34
C ASN A 141 -87.37 -109.48 -13.94
N ALA A 142 -87.90 -108.45 -13.26
CA ALA A 142 -89.09 -107.69 -13.65
C ALA A 142 -88.78 -106.27 -14.14
N ASP A 143 -87.58 -105.75 -13.82
CA ASP A 143 -87.17 -104.39 -14.12
C ASP A 143 -86.54 -104.18 -15.52
N THR A 144 -86.50 -102.92 -15.97
CA THR A 144 -86.08 -102.44 -17.29
C THR A 144 -85.04 -101.31 -17.28
N GLU A 145 -84.50 -100.96 -16.11
CA GLU A 145 -83.44 -99.95 -15.87
C GLU A 145 -82.56 -100.44 -14.71
N LYS A 146 -81.99 -101.64 -14.84
CA LYS A 146 -81.61 -102.52 -13.71
C LYS A 146 -80.58 -101.99 -12.72
N ASP A 147 -79.86 -100.94 -13.08
CA ASP A 147 -78.83 -100.32 -12.27
C ASP A 147 -79.10 -98.83 -11.98
N GLY A 148 -80.19 -98.26 -12.50
CA GLY A 148 -80.70 -96.93 -12.16
C GLY A 148 -79.88 -95.76 -12.71
N ASP A 149 -79.26 -95.90 -13.89
CA ASP A 149 -78.39 -94.86 -14.48
C ASP A 149 -79.12 -93.79 -15.32
N GLY A 150 -80.43 -93.96 -15.59
CA GLY A 150 -81.26 -93.10 -16.41
C GLY A 150 -81.54 -93.63 -17.83
N PHE A 151 -80.79 -94.61 -18.32
CA PHE A 151 -81.01 -95.24 -19.63
C PHE A 151 -81.63 -96.63 -19.48
N SER A 152 -82.79 -96.86 -20.11
CA SER A 152 -83.40 -98.20 -20.08
C SER A 152 -82.53 -99.25 -20.78
N ASP A 153 -82.58 -100.51 -20.33
CA ASP A 153 -81.90 -101.70 -20.89
C ASP A 153 -81.77 -101.69 -22.43
N LYS A 154 -82.87 -101.29 -23.08
CA LYS A 154 -83.07 -101.36 -24.52
C LYS A 154 -82.28 -100.30 -25.29
N VAL A 155 -81.98 -99.15 -24.67
CA VAL A 155 -81.16 -98.08 -25.26
C VAL A 155 -79.69 -98.48 -25.16
N GLU A 156 -79.25 -98.90 -23.98
CA GLU A 156 -77.91 -99.42 -23.73
C GLU A 156 -77.54 -100.60 -24.64
N ILE A 157 -78.37 -101.65 -24.69
CA ILE A 157 -78.17 -102.82 -25.58
C ILE A 157 -78.13 -102.41 -27.07
N GLN A 158 -78.78 -101.30 -27.44
CA GLN A 158 -78.75 -100.77 -28.80
C GLN A 158 -77.47 -99.98 -29.11
N LEU A 159 -76.89 -99.30 -28.12
CA LEU A 159 -75.70 -98.46 -28.26
C LEU A 159 -74.39 -99.16 -27.85
N GLY A 160 -74.48 -100.30 -27.16
CA GLY A 160 -73.37 -101.20 -26.84
C GLY A 160 -72.89 -101.17 -25.39
N THR A 161 -73.65 -100.56 -24.49
CA THR A 161 -73.33 -100.42 -23.06
C THR A 161 -74.05 -101.49 -22.21
N ASN A 162 -73.98 -101.46 -20.88
CA ASN A 162 -74.24 -102.63 -20.02
C ASN A 162 -75.30 -102.43 -18.90
N PRO A 163 -76.52 -103.02 -19.03
CA PRO A 163 -77.67 -102.86 -18.10
C PRO A 163 -77.54 -103.54 -16.72
N TYR A 164 -76.34 -103.49 -16.14
CA TYR A 164 -75.92 -104.09 -14.87
C TYR A 164 -74.68 -103.37 -14.27
N ASP A 165 -74.26 -102.22 -14.78
CA ASP A 165 -73.17 -101.38 -14.26
C ASP A 165 -73.46 -99.89 -14.56
N PRO A 166 -73.91 -99.09 -13.57
CA PRO A 166 -74.40 -97.72 -13.75
C PRO A 166 -73.27 -96.68 -13.95
N ASN A 167 -72.18 -97.14 -14.56
CA ASN A 167 -71.00 -96.38 -14.97
C ASN A 167 -70.69 -96.63 -16.46
N ASP A 168 -71.47 -97.47 -17.15
CA ASP A 168 -71.39 -97.77 -18.58
C ASP A 168 -72.70 -97.34 -19.27
N TYR A 169 -72.90 -96.02 -19.36
CA TYR A 169 -74.01 -95.38 -20.06
C TYR A 169 -73.58 -94.79 -21.42
N PRO A 170 -74.52 -94.60 -22.36
CA PRO A 170 -74.29 -93.79 -23.56
C PRO A 170 -73.86 -92.36 -23.23
N LYS A 171 -73.00 -91.77 -24.07
CA LYS A 171 -72.67 -90.33 -23.94
C LYS A 171 -73.88 -89.48 -24.34
N ASP A 172 -74.17 -88.52 -23.48
CA ASP A 172 -75.21 -87.49 -23.52
C ASP A 172 -74.49 -86.21 -23.02
N THR A 173 -74.63 -85.09 -23.73
CA THR A 173 -73.73 -83.93 -23.60
C THR A 173 -74.37 -82.74 -22.90
N ASP A 174 -75.63 -82.45 -23.19
CA ASP A 174 -76.41 -81.43 -22.48
C ASP A 174 -77.12 -82.00 -21.23
N GLY A 175 -77.42 -83.30 -21.22
CA GLY A 175 -78.14 -84.01 -20.16
C GLY A 175 -79.66 -84.09 -20.34
N ASP A 176 -80.19 -83.97 -21.56
CA ASP A 176 -81.64 -84.08 -21.85
C ASP A 176 -82.20 -85.51 -21.72
N GLY A 177 -81.36 -86.54 -21.86
CA GLY A 177 -81.72 -87.95 -21.89
C GLY A 177 -81.71 -88.59 -23.29
N ILE A 178 -81.35 -87.84 -24.34
CA ILE A 178 -81.06 -88.34 -25.69
C ILE A 178 -79.53 -88.48 -25.84
N PRO A 179 -78.99 -89.70 -26.06
CA PRO A 179 -77.57 -89.87 -26.31
C PRO A 179 -77.11 -89.17 -27.60
N ASP A 180 -75.89 -88.61 -27.62
CA ASP A 180 -75.28 -87.81 -28.73
C ASP A 180 -75.58 -88.34 -30.13
N VAL A 181 -75.58 -89.68 -30.28
CA VAL A 181 -75.71 -90.41 -31.55
C VAL A 181 -77.14 -90.36 -32.13
N LEU A 182 -78.10 -89.90 -31.34
CA LEU A 182 -79.54 -89.82 -31.66
C LEU A 182 -80.09 -88.40 -31.55
N ASP A 183 -79.25 -87.43 -31.20
CA ASP A 183 -79.62 -86.02 -31.05
C ASP A 183 -79.32 -85.20 -32.32
N ASP A 184 -80.14 -84.18 -32.56
CA ASP A 184 -80.00 -83.20 -33.64
C ASP A 184 -79.35 -81.88 -33.14
N ASP A 185 -79.19 -81.65 -31.83
CA ASP A 185 -78.74 -80.39 -31.18
C ASP A 185 -77.91 -80.68 -29.89
N ILE A 186 -76.71 -81.28 -30.05
CA ILE A 186 -75.99 -82.08 -29.03
C ILE A 186 -75.66 -81.33 -27.73
N ASP A 187 -75.56 -80.01 -27.74
CA ASP A 187 -75.26 -79.20 -26.54
C ASP A 187 -76.36 -78.18 -26.17
N ASN A 188 -77.47 -78.16 -26.93
CA ASN A 188 -78.69 -77.42 -26.66
C ASN A 188 -78.51 -75.88 -26.67
N ASP A 189 -77.60 -75.37 -27.50
CA ASP A 189 -77.46 -73.94 -27.79
C ASP A 189 -78.58 -73.40 -28.71
N GLY A 190 -79.17 -74.28 -29.53
CA GLY A 190 -80.27 -74.00 -30.45
C GLY A 190 -79.90 -74.01 -31.94
N TYR A 191 -78.65 -74.30 -32.30
CA TYR A 191 -78.18 -74.53 -33.65
C TYR A 191 -77.92 -76.02 -33.90
N ALA A 192 -78.82 -76.67 -34.65
CA ALA A 192 -78.66 -78.08 -34.97
C ALA A 192 -77.30 -78.43 -35.61
N ASN A 193 -76.78 -79.62 -35.28
CA ASN A 193 -75.46 -80.19 -35.59
C ASN A 193 -75.02 -80.16 -37.07
N ASP A 194 -75.91 -79.85 -38.03
CA ASP A 194 -75.61 -79.72 -39.46
C ASP A 194 -75.38 -78.26 -39.94
N LYS A 195 -75.47 -77.29 -39.03
CA LYS A 195 -75.28 -75.85 -39.28
C LYS A 195 -74.35 -75.17 -38.28
N ASP A 196 -74.24 -75.73 -37.09
CA ASP A 196 -73.23 -75.36 -36.10
C ASP A 196 -71.82 -75.81 -36.55
N VAL A 197 -70.81 -74.96 -36.27
CA VAL A 197 -69.39 -75.23 -36.52
C VAL A 197 -68.73 -75.95 -35.33
N PHE A 198 -69.25 -75.80 -34.10
CA PHE A 198 -68.74 -76.42 -32.87
C PHE A 198 -69.81 -77.24 -32.09
N PRO A 199 -70.39 -78.34 -32.64
CA PRO A 199 -71.52 -79.12 -32.06
C PRO A 199 -71.29 -79.88 -30.73
N THR A 200 -70.56 -79.27 -29.80
CA THR A 200 -70.22 -79.72 -28.44
C THR A 200 -69.76 -78.57 -27.50
N ASP A 201 -69.72 -77.29 -27.91
CA ASP A 201 -69.57 -76.15 -27.00
C ASP A 201 -70.74 -75.14 -27.16
N PRO A 202 -71.72 -75.12 -26.22
CA PRO A 202 -72.98 -74.37 -26.33
C PRO A 202 -72.84 -72.87 -26.07
N LYS A 203 -71.84 -72.26 -26.72
CA LYS A 203 -71.52 -70.83 -26.74
C LYS A 203 -71.04 -70.37 -28.11
N GLU A 204 -70.66 -71.28 -29.02
CA GLU A 204 -70.05 -70.94 -30.29
C GLU A 204 -70.71 -71.73 -31.42
N TRP A 205 -71.38 -71.03 -32.34
CA TRP A 205 -72.13 -71.65 -33.44
C TRP A 205 -71.60 -71.28 -34.84
N ALA A 206 -70.61 -70.37 -34.90
CA ALA A 206 -70.09 -69.77 -36.11
C ALA A 206 -68.59 -69.42 -35.96
N ASP A 207 -67.92 -69.39 -37.11
CA ASP A 207 -66.48 -69.24 -37.34
C ASP A 207 -66.39 -68.47 -38.67
N LEU A 208 -66.26 -67.14 -38.59
CA LEU A 208 -66.41 -66.25 -39.74
C LEU A 208 -65.21 -66.29 -40.71
N ASP A 209 -63.98 -66.41 -40.19
CA ASP A 209 -62.74 -66.42 -40.97
C ASP A 209 -62.26 -67.85 -41.32
N GLY A 210 -62.51 -68.83 -40.43
CA GLY A 210 -62.07 -70.22 -40.55
C GLY A 210 -60.82 -70.61 -39.73
N ASP A 211 -60.44 -69.83 -38.71
CA ASP A 211 -59.34 -70.11 -37.77
C ASP A 211 -59.63 -71.32 -36.86
N GLY A 212 -60.88 -71.47 -36.43
CA GLY A 212 -61.32 -72.50 -35.47
C GLY A 212 -61.51 -72.01 -34.02
N ILE A 213 -61.53 -70.71 -33.79
CA ILE A 213 -62.16 -70.04 -32.64
C ILE A 213 -63.60 -69.63 -33.04
N GLY A 214 -64.52 -69.56 -32.08
CA GLY A 214 -65.90 -69.17 -32.33
C GLY A 214 -66.15 -67.67 -32.24
N ASP A 215 -67.05 -67.14 -33.09
CA ASP A 215 -67.41 -65.72 -33.25
C ASP A 215 -67.66 -64.93 -31.94
N ASN A 216 -68.05 -65.59 -30.84
CA ASN A 216 -68.33 -64.94 -29.55
C ASN A 216 -67.12 -64.90 -28.60
N SER A 217 -66.11 -65.75 -28.82
CA SER A 217 -64.85 -65.80 -28.08
C SER A 217 -63.67 -65.19 -28.85
N ASP A 218 -63.83 -64.96 -30.15
CA ASP A 218 -62.80 -64.44 -31.05
C ASP A 218 -62.41 -62.98 -30.74
N PRO A 219 -61.10 -62.66 -30.59
CA PRO A 219 -60.62 -61.28 -30.52
C PRO A 219 -60.57 -60.52 -31.87
N ASP A 220 -60.55 -61.17 -33.04
CA ASP A 220 -60.41 -60.57 -34.39
C ASP A 220 -61.22 -61.42 -35.38
N ARG A 221 -62.51 -61.10 -35.56
CA ARG A 221 -63.49 -62.03 -36.16
C ARG A 221 -63.38 -62.17 -37.68
N ASP A 222 -62.71 -61.24 -38.37
CA ASP A 222 -62.55 -61.31 -39.83
C ASP A 222 -61.09 -61.41 -40.30
N ASN A 223 -60.15 -61.42 -39.36
CA ASN A 223 -58.72 -61.70 -39.55
C ASN A 223 -58.05 -60.66 -40.48
N ASP A 224 -58.40 -59.38 -40.30
CA ASP A 224 -57.70 -58.26 -40.92
C ASP A 224 -56.42 -57.84 -40.15
N GLY A 225 -56.33 -58.23 -38.88
CA GLY A 225 -55.21 -57.97 -37.96
C GLY A 225 -55.55 -56.96 -36.85
N ILE A 226 -56.66 -56.25 -36.94
CA ILE A 226 -57.14 -55.31 -35.93
C ILE A 226 -58.12 -56.01 -34.98
N ARG A 227 -58.06 -55.64 -33.70
CA ARG A 227 -58.86 -56.31 -32.67
C ARG A 227 -60.29 -55.77 -32.61
N ASN A 228 -61.26 -56.67 -32.45
CA ASN A 228 -62.71 -56.38 -32.36
C ASN A 228 -63.04 -55.23 -31.38
N ASP A 229 -62.35 -55.13 -30.24
CA ASP A 229 -62.58 -54.06 -29.24
C ASP A 229 -61.90 -52.72 -29.56
N TYR A 230 -60.88 -52.71 -30.43
CA TYR A 230 -60.31 -51.49 -31.00
C TYR A 230 -61.17 -50.95 -32.14
N GLU A 231 -61.68 -51.84 -33.00
CA GLU A 231 -62.61 -51.51 -34.07
C GLU A 231 -63.92 -50.88 -33.56
N GLU A 232 -64.55 -51.48 -32.55
CA GLU A 232 -65.72 -50.88 -31.89
C GLU A 232 -65.41 -49.49 -31.29
N GLN A 233 -64.16 -49.25 -30.89
CA GLN A 233 -63.72 -47.97 -30.31
C GLN A 233 -63.49 -46.88 -31.36
N VAL A 234 -62.99 -47.22 -32.55
CA VAL A 234 -62.80 -46.26 -33.66
C VAL A 234 -64.01 -46.14 -34.59
N GLY A 235 -64.91 -47.13 -34.58
CA GLY A 235 -66.17 -47.14 -35.32
C GLY A 235 -66.12 -47.81 -36.70
N THR A 236 -65.26 -48.82 -36.87
CA THR A 236 -65.22 -49.73 -38.03
C THR A 236 -66.16 -50.92 -37.78
N ASP A 237 -66.11 -51.99 -38.59
CA ASP A 237 -67.11 -53.08 -38.57
C ASP A 237 -66.39 -54.43 -38.45
N PRO A 238 -66.34 -55.05 -37.25
CA PRO A 238 -65.58 -56.28 -36.95
C PRO A 238 -66.24 -57.55 -37.48
N ASN A 239 -66.62 -57.50 -38.76
CA ASN A 239 -67.24 -58.54 -39.57
C ASN A 239 -66.98 -58.32 -41.09
N ASP A 240 -66.15 -57.36 -41.47
CA ASP A 240 -65.77 -56.98 -42.85
C ASP A 240 -64.31 -56.52 -42.88
N ALA A 241 -63.38 -57.45 -43.17
CA ALA A 241 -61.93 -57.24 -43.36
C ALA A 241 -61.53 -56.27 -44.50
N SER A 242 -62.46 -55.43 -44.98
CA SER A 242 -62.20 -54.25 -45.80
C SER A 242 -62.55 -52.92 -45.11
N SER A 243 -62.97 -52.98 -43.84
CA SER A 243 -63.32 -51.87 -42.96
C SER A 243 -62.13 -51.29 -42.19
N VAL A 244 -60.94 -51.90 -42.33
CA VAL A 244 -59.68 -51.57 -41.62
C VAL A 244 -59.52 -50.06 -41.35
N PRO A 245 -59.26 -49.64 -40.09
CA PRO A 245 -58.85 -48.27 -39.77
C PRO A 245 -57.43 -47.97 -40.30
N LEU A 246 -56.90 -46.78 -39.99
CA LEU A 246 -55.45 -46.57 -40.13
C LEU A 246 -54.72 -47.20 -38.93
N ASP A 247 -53.65 -47.90 -39.27
CA ASP A 247 -52.59 -48.46 -38.42
C ASP A 247 -51.30 -48.18 -39.21
N SER A 248 -50.38 -47.42 -38.61
CA SER A 248 -49.24 -46.82 -39.33
C SER A 248 -47.93 -47.58 -39.15
N ASP A 249 -47.71 -48.26 -38.02
CA ASP A 249 -46.55 -49.11 -37.77
C ASP A 249 -46.83 -50.61 -38.09
N GLY A 250 -48.09 -51.04 -37.92
CA GLY A 250 -48.56 -52.40 -38.15
C GLY A 250 -48.61 -53.29 -36.90
N ASP A 251 -48.73 -52.74 -35.68
CA ASP A 251 -48.84 -53.52 -34.42
C ASP A 251 -50.23 -54.12 -34.15
N GLY A 252 -51.29 -53.57 -34.77
CA GLY A 252 -52.69 -53.95 -34.57
C GLY A 252 -53.53 -52.96 -33.73
N ILE A 253 -52.95 -51.87 -33.24
CA ILE A 253 -53.65 -50.77 -32.57
C ILE A 253 -53.87 -49.59 -33.55
N PRO A 254 -55.11 -49.13 -33.79
CA PRO A 254 -55.37 -48.04 -34.73
C PRO A 254 -54.80 -46.67 -34.31
N ASP A 255 -54.28 -45.92 -35.29
CA ASP A 255 -53.74 -44.53 -35.26
C ASP A 255 -54.43 -43.54 -34.29
N ALA A 256 -55.74 -43.72 -34.12
CA ALA A 256 -56.64 -42.82 -33.40
C ALA A 256 -56.80 -43.15 -31.91
N ILE A 257 -56.29 -44.30 -31.47
CA ILE A 257 -56.35 -44.78 -30.08
C ILE A 257 -54.99 -45.31 -29.58
N ASP A 258 -54.01 -45.42 -30.46
CA ASP A 258 -52.63 -45.70 -30.12
C ASP A 258 -51.90 -44.51 -29.48
N ASP A 259 -50.96 -44.82 -28.59
CA ASP A 259 -50.10 -43.88 -27.86
C ASP A 259 -48.67 -43.79 -28.47
N ASP A 260 -48.28 -44.56 -29.50
CA ASP A 260 -46.91 -44.63 -30.10
C ASP A 260 -46.98 -44.90 -31.63
N ARG A 261 -47.62 -43.99 -32.41
CA ARG A 261 -48.27 -44.29 -33.73
C ARG A 261 -47.37 -44.97 -34.76
N ASP A 262 -46.10 -44.63 -34.75
CA ASP A 262 -45.14 -45.08 -35.76
C ASP A 262 -44.16 -46.16 -35.23
N GLY A 263 -44.28 -46.54 -33.96
CA GLY A 263 -43.57 -47.67 -33.36
C GLY A 263 -42.07 -47.44 -33.12
N ASP A 264 -41.61 -46.18 -33.11
CA ASP A 264 -40.21 -45.84 -32.78
C ASP A 264 -39.89 -46.03 -31.29
N GLY A 265 -40.92 -46.03 -30.42
CA GLY A 265 -40.81 -46.26 -28.97
C GLY A 265 -40.97 -45.00 -28.12
N CYS A 266 -41.45 -43.91 -28.71
CA CYS A 266 -41.62 -42.60 -28.09
C CYS A 266 -43.09 -42.17 -28.19
N LEU A 267 -43.73 -41.97 -27.03
CA LEU A 267 -45.17 -41.72 -26.98
C LEU A 267 -45.57 -40.47 -27.78
N ASN A 268 -46.70 -40.52 -28.49
CA ASN A 268 -47.38 -39.46 -29.27
C ASN A 268 -47.58 -38.11 -28.53
N THR A 269 -47.24 -38.02 -27.23
CA THR A 269 -47.33 -36.82 -26.38
C THR A 269 -45.99 -36.34 -25.81
N GLU A 270 -44.92 -37.13 -25.96
CA GLU A 270 -43.54 -36.81 -25.59
C GLU A 270 -42.62 -36.73 -26.83
N ASP A 271 -43.03 -37.30 -27.95
CA ASP A 271 -42.39 -37.19 -29.26
C ASP A 271 -42.68 -35.86 -29.99
N ALA A 272 -41.68 -35.37 -30.72
CA ALA A 272 -41.74 -34.21 -31.60
C ALA A 272 -42.19 -34.56 -33.05
N PHE A 273 -42.01 -35.79 -33.51
CA PHE A 273 -42.32 -36.22 -34.87
C PHE A 273 -43.23 -37.48 -34.93
N PRO A 274 -44.44 -37.49 -34.31
CA PRO A 274 -45.28 -38.68 -34.09
C PRO A 274 -46.03 -39.21 -35.34
N ASP A 275 -45.35 -39.17 -36.49
CA ASP A 275 -45.69 -39.75 -37.79
C ASP A 275 -44.39 -40.06 -38.64
N ASP A 276 -43.16 -40.11 -38.06
CA ASP A 276 -41.87 -40.47 -38.71
C ASP A 276 -41.01 -41.41 -37.81
N PRO A 277 -41.02 -42.74 -38.06
CA PRO A 277 -40.56 -43.81 -37.14
C PRO A 277 -39.04 -43.94 -37.01
N LYS A 278 -38.42 -42.86 -36.52
CA LYS A 278 -36.97 -42.65 -36.57
C LYS A 278 -36.48 -41.57 -35.61
N TYR A 279 -37.36 -40.68 -35.16
CA TYR A 279 -36.98 -39.35 -34.70
C TYR A 279 -37.80 -38.84 -33.50
N CYS A 280 -37.81 -39.53 -32.36
CA CYS A 280 -38.36 -39.07 -31.06
C CYS A 280 -38.22 -37.58 -30.63
N LYS A 281 -37.29 -36.79 -31.19
CA LYS A 281 -36.74 -35.59 -30.52
C LYS A 281 -36.40 -34.40 -31.41
N ASP A 282 -36.85 -33.24 -30.92
CA ASP A 282 -36.54 -31.87 -31.34
C ASP A 282 -36.40 -31.05 -30.04
N ALA A 283 -35.18 -30.74 -29.62
CA ALA A 283 -34.94 -30.11 -28.31
C ALA A 283 -35.10 -28.57 -28.29
N ASP A 284 -35.04 -27.88 -29.44
CA ASP A 284 -35.32 -26.43 -29.56
C ASP A 284 -36.72 -26.13 -30.13
N GLY A 285 -37.26 -27.01 -30.98
CA GLY A 285 -38.57 -26.89 -31.63
C GLY A 285 -38.54 -26.28 -33.05
N ASP A 286 -37.39 -26.28 -33.74
CA ASP A 286 -37.23 -25.80 -35.12
C ASP A 286 -37.91 -26.71 -36.17
N GLY A 287 -38.02 -28.01 -35.90
CA GLY A 287 -38.47 -29.05 -36.84
C GLY A 287 -37.35 -29.86 -37.49
N ILE A 288 -36.10 -29.75 -37.03
CA ILE A 288 -35.00 -30.65 -37.36
C ILE A 288 -34.71 -31.55 -36.15
N PRO A 289 -34.68 -32.89 -36.31
CA PRO A 289 -34.50 -33.78 -35.17
C PRO A 289 -33.06 -33.78 -34.64
N ASP A 290 -32.88 -33.90 -33.32
CA ASP A 290 -31.59 -33.83 -32.58
C ASP A 290 -30.40 -34.44 -33.34
N GLN A 291 -30.57 -35.65 -33.88
CA GLN A 291 -29.51 -36.42 -34.54
C GLN A 291 -28.96 -35.77 -35.82
N ASN A 292 -29.77 -34.94 -36.48
CA ASN A 292 -29.40 -34.22 -37.70
C ASN A 292 -28.94 -32.79 -37.40
N ASP A 293 -29.28 -32.24 -36.24
CA ASP A 293 -29.00 -30.84 -35.94
C ASP A 293 -27.55 -30.58 -35.51
N LYS A 294 -27.18 -29.30 -35.52
CA LYS A 294 -25.89 -28.75 -35.18
C LYS A 294 -25.95 -27.77 -34.01
N ASP A 295 -27.13 -27.30 -33.62
CA ASP A 295 -27.42 -26.26 -32.63
C ASP A 295 -28.62 -26.80 -31.83
N GLN A 296 -28.36 -27.82 -31.00
CA GLN A 296 -29.38 -28.80 -30.55
C GLN A 296 -30.45 -28.19 -29.62
N ASP A 297 -30.20 -27.03 -29.05
CA ASP A 297 -31.14 -26.32 -28.18
C ASP A 297 -31.47 -24.89 -28.63
N GLY A 298 -30.94 -24.47 -29.79
CA GLY A 298 -31.33 -23.24 -30.49
C GLY A 298 -30.75 -21.95 -29.89
N ASP A 299 -29.70 -22.03 -29.08
CA ASP A 299 -29.06 -20.87 -28.47
C ASP A 299 -28.20 -20.04 -29.45
N GLY A 300 -27.73 -20.66 -30.55
CA GLY A 300 -26.93 -20.03 -31.59
C GLY A 300 -25.46 -20.45 -31.65
N TYR A 301 -25.00 -21.34 -30.78
CA TYR A 301 -23.69 -21.99 -30.84
C TYR A 301 -23.83 -23.44 -31.35
N ASN A 302 -22.87 -23.90 -32.17
CA ASN A 302 -22.93 -25.29 -32.62
C ASN A 302 -22.47 -26.25 -31.52
N ASN A 303 -23.09 -27.44 -31.48
CA ASN A 303 -22.72 -28.65 -30.73
C ASN A 303 -21.25 -29.12 -30.87
N ASP A 304 -20.47 -28.55 -31.81
CA ASP A 304 -19.04 -28.84 -32.00
C ASP A 304 -18.08 -27.79 -31.40
N VAL A 305 -18.61 -26.69 -30.87
CA VAL A 305 -17.88 -25.64 -30.13
C VAL A 305 -18.50 -25.30 -28.77
N ASP A 306 -19.75 -25.68 -28.56
CA ASP A 306 -20.51 -25.55 -27.33
C ASP A 306 -20.10 -26.61 -26.27
N ALA A 307 -20.09 -26.21 -25.01
CA ALA A 307 -19.82 -27.04 -23.84
C ALA A 307 -21.06 -27.79 -23.30
N PHE A 308 -22.28 -27.27 -23.47
CA PHE A 308 -23.52 -27.88 -23.00
C PHE A 308 -24.64 -27.90 -24.08
N PRO A 309 -24.52 -28.71 -25.16
CA PRO A 309 -25.44 -28.71 -26.32
C PRO A 309 -26.88 -29.21 -26.11
N LEU A 310 -27.42 -29.05 -24.90
CA LEU A 310 -28.75 -29.45 -24.45
C LEU A 310 -29.29 -28.53 -23.31
N ASP A 311 -28.66 -27.38 -23.03
CA ASP A 311 -29.22 -26.32 -22.19
C ASP A 311 -28.96 -24.92 -22.80
N PRO A 312 -29.97 -24.26 -23.42
CA PRO A 312 -29.83 -23.04 -24.23
C PRO A 312 -29.71 -21.76 -23.38
N LYS A 313 -28.88 -21.86 -22.34
CA LYS A 313 -28.46 -20.81 -21.42
C LYS A 313 -26.96 -20.91 -21.09
N GLU A 314 -26.27 -21.97 -21.51
CA GLU A 314 -24.87 -22.23 -21.16
C GLU A 314 -24.11 -22.78 -22.37
N TRP A 315 -23.35 -21.95 -23.08
CA TRP A 315 -22.62 -22.36 -24.29
C TRP A 315 -21.10 -22.59 -24.08
N LYS A 316 -20.60 -22.32 -22.87
CA LYS A 316 -19.17 -22.22 -22.56
C LYS A 316 -18.88 -22.58 -21.10
N ASP A 317 -17.77 -23.29 -20.92
CA ASP A 317 -17.19 -23.76 -19.65
C ASP A 317 -15.71 -23.32 -19.70
N THR A 318 -15.29 -22.44 -18.79
CA THR A 318 -13.99 -21.76 -18.88
C THR A 318 -12.86 -22.52 -18.20
N ASP A 319 -13.11 -23.12 -17.03
CA ASP A 319 -12.13 -23.88 -16.27
C ASP A 319 -12.20 -25.41 -16.55
N GLY A 320 -13.38 -25.92 -16.91
CA GLY A 320 -13.67 -27.34 -17.11
C GLY A 320 -14.35 -28.04 -15.92
N ASP A 321 -14.98 -27.32 -14.99
CA ASP A 321 -15.75 -27.85 -13.85
C ASP A 321 -17.00 -28.63 -14.29
N GLY A 322 -17.67 -28.15 -15.34
CA GLY A 322 -18.98 -28.64 -15.78
C GLY A 322 -20.18 -27.82 -15.27
N ILE A 323 -19.95 -26.57 -14.87
CA ILE A 323 -20.97 -25.51 -14.77
C ILE A 323 -20.67 -24.48 -15.88
N GLY A 324 -21.72 -23.93 -16.50
CA GLY A 324 -21.54 -22.96 -17.58
C GLY A 324 -21.30 -21.53 -17.09
N ASP A 325 -20.55 -20.76 -17.90
CA ASP A 325 -20.16 -19.36 -17.69
C ASP A 325 -21.29 -18.44 -17.15
N ASN A 326 -22.57 -18.68 -17.52
CA ASN A 326 -23.67 -17.79 -17.11
C ASN A 326 -24.28 -18.17 -15.75
N SER A 327 -24.02 -19.37 -15.24
CA SER A 327 -24.45 -19.86 -13.92
C SER A 327 -23.31 -20.05 -12.92
N ASP A 328 -22.06 -20.12 -13.37
CA ASP A 328 -20.89 -20.33 -12.52
C ASP A 328 -20.61 -19.10 -11.62
N PRO A 329 -20.47 -19.26 -10.30
CA PRO A 329 -20.04 -18.18 -9.40
C PRO A 329 -18.52 -17.88 -9.40
N ASP A 330 -17.66 -18.69 -10.02
CA ASP A 330 -16.18 -18.69 -9.93
C ASP A 330 -15.58 -19.17 -11.28
N ILE A 331 -15.86 -18.44 -12.37
CA ILE A 331 -15.80 -18.90 -13.79
C ILE A 331 -14.45 -19.49 -14.22
N ASP A 332 -13.32 -19.03 -13.66
CA ASP A 332 -12.00 -19.54 -14.01
C ASP A 332 -11.31 -20.35 -12.89
N ASN A 333 -12.00 -20.53 -11.76
CA ASN A 333 -11.64 -21.40 -10.64
C ASN A 333 -10.27 -21.09 -10.00
N ASP A 334 -9.92 -19.80 -9.94
CA ASP A 334 -8.81 -19.30 -9.13
C ASP A 334 -9.15 -19.25 -7.62
N GLY A 335 -10.45 -19.16 -7.29
CA GLY A 335 -11.01 -19.12 -5.94
C GLY A 335 -11.63 -17.78 -5.53
N TYR A 336 -11.69 -16.78 -6.41
CA TYR A 336 -12.36 -15.50 -6.20
C TYR A 336 -13.67 -15.43 -6.99
N LEU A 337 -14.80 -15.41 -6.25
CA LEU A 337 -16.12 -15.35 -6.89
C LEU A 337 -16.29 -14.10 -7.77
N ASN A 338 -16.78 -14.26 -9.00
CA ASN A 338 -16.91 -13.24 -10.06
C ASN A 338 -17.45 -11.86 -9.60
N ALA A 339 -18.28 -11.84 -8.55
CA ALA A 339 -18.87 -10.63 -7.99
C ALA A 339 -17.93 -9.78 -7.11
N ASN A 340 -16.72 -10.28 -6.81
CA ASN A 340 -15.65 -9.58 -6.08
C ASN A 340 -14.33 -9.61 -6.86
N ASP A 341 -14.36 -10.12 -8.08
CA ASP A 341 -13.21 -10.35 -8.95
C ASP A 341 -13.16 -9.28 -10.05
N ALA A 342 -11.95 -8.86 -10.44
CA ALA A 342 -11.74 -7.84 -11.46
C ALA A 342 -11.64 -8.40 -12.89
N PHE A 343 -11.16 -9.65 -13.06
CA PHE A 343 -10.99 -10.32 -14.35
C PHE A 343 -11.53 -11.76 -14.30
N PRO A 344 -12.86 -11.99 -14.24
CA PRO A 344 -13.48 -13.32 -14.04
C PRO A 344 -13.37 -14.30 -15.24
N PHE A 345 -12.28 -14.24 -15.99
CA PHE A 345 -11.93 -15.07 -17.15
C PHE A 345 -10.41 -15.24 -17.34
N ASP A 346 -9.55 -14.80 -16.40
CA ASP A 346 -8.12 -15.14 -16.38
C ASP A 346 -7.66 -15.54 -14.95
N PRO A 347 -7.45 -16.85 -14.67
CA PRO A 347 -7.20 -17.42 -13.33
C PRO A 347 -5.76 -17.19 -12.83
N LYS A 348 -5.32 -15.94 -12.95
CA LYS A 348 -4.06 -15.37 -12.47
C LYS A 348 -4.26 -13.94 -11.95
N GLU A 349 -5.38 -13.29 -12.22
CA GLU A 349 -5.63 -11.88 -11.91
C GLU A 349 -7.03 -11.68 -11.32
N TRP A 350 -7.12 -11.49 -10.00
CA TRP A 350 -8.40 -11.31 -9.30
C TRP A 350 -8.64 -9.87 -8.80
N SER A 351 -7.66 -8.99 -8.96
CA SER A 351 -7.64 -7.65 -8.37
C SER A 351 -7.07 -6.60 -9.31
N ASP A 352 -7.64 -5.40 -9.19
CA ASP A 352 -7.42 -4.21 -10.01
C ASP A 352 -7.62 -3.00 -9.09
N ILE A 353 -6.56 -2.63 -8.37
CA ILE A 353 -6.65 -1.63 -7.30
C ILE A 353 -6.89 -0.22 -7.88
N ASP A 354 -6.14 0.20 -8.89
CA ASP A 354 -6.21 1.54 -9.50
C ASP A 354 -7.35 1.69 -10.54
N LYS A 355 -7.62 0.64 -11.33
CA LYS A 355 -8.59 0.54 -12.46
C LYS A 355 -8.10 1.03 -13.81
N ASP A 356 -6.82 0.79 -14.13
CA ASP A 356 -6.30 0.87 -15.50
C ASP A 356 -6.76 -0.32 -16.39
N GLY A 357 -6.98 -1.50 -15.78
CA GLY A 357 -7.39 -2.74 -16.47
C GLY A 357 -6.27 -3.76 -16.71
N ILE A 358 -5.15 -3.67 -16.00
CA ILE A 358 -4.12 -4.69 -15.83
C ILE A 358 -4.26 -5.30 -14.42
N GLY A 359 -4.09 -6.61 -14.31
CA GLY A 359 -4.21 -7.30 -13.02
C GLY A 359 -3.02 -7.10 -12.08
N ASP A 360 -3.30 -7.00 -10.78
CA ASP A 360 -2.36 -6.79 -9.68
C ASP A 360 -1.10 -7.71 -9.72
N ASN A 361 -1.18 -8.94 -10.25
CA ASN A 361 -0.03 -9.86 -10.28
C ASN A 361 0.86 -9.67 -11.53
N ALA A 362 0.32 -9.06 -12.59
CA ALA A 362 1.05 -8.70 -13.81
C ALA A 362 1.57 -7.26 -13.79
N ASP A 363 0.93 -6.39 -13.02
CA ASP A 363 1.16 -4.95 -13.03
C ASP A 363 2.44 -4.48 -12.28
N LEU A 364 2.94 -3.30 -12.67
CA LEU A 364 4.17 -2.67 -12.19
C LEU A 364 3.94 -1.40 -11.35
N GLU A 365 2.72 -0.89 -11.20
CA GLU A 365 2.36 0.41 -10.60
C GLU A 365 0.93 0.34 -10.00
N ARG A 366 0.75 -0.45 -8.92
CA ARG A 366 -0.55 -1.09 -8.64
C ARG A 366 -1.67 -0.21 -8.13
N ASP A 367 -1.39 1.01 -7.71
CA ASP A 367 -2.38 1.86 -7.04
C ASP A 367 -2.58 3.25 -7.67
N GLY A 368 -1.87 3.54 -8.77
CA GLY A 368 -2.06 4.72 -9.60
C GLY A 368 -1.41 5.98 -9.03
N ASP A 369 -0.43 5.85 -8.12
CA ASP A 369 0.37 6.97 -7.62
C ASP A 369 1.52 7.40 -8.55
N ASN A 370 1.80 6.61 -9.60
CA ASN A 370 2.85 6.73 -10.63
C ASN A 370 4.25 6.23 -10.22
N ILE A 371 4.43 5.70 -9.00
CA ILE A 371 5.70 5.10 -8.57
C ILE A 371 5.66 3.57 -8.69
N SER A 372 6.63 2.99 -9.39
CA SER A 372 6.60 1.55 -9.61
C SER A 372 6.69 0.71 -8.32
N ASN A 373 5.94 -0.40 -8.30
CA ASN A 373 5.94 -1.50 -7.32
C ASN A 373 7.37 -1.89 -6.86
N ALA A 374 8.36 -1.77 -7.75
CA ALA A 374 9.76 -2.10 -7.48
C ALA A 374 10.51 -1.02 -6.67
N TYR A 375 10.27 0.27 -6.92
CA TYR A 375 10.86 1.37 -6.15
C TYR A 375 10.25 1.47 -4.76
N GLU A 376 8.94 1.28 -4.67
CA GLU A 376 8.21 1.23 -3.41
C GLU A 376 8.72 0.15 -2.45
N LEU A 377 8.81 -1.11 -2.93
CA LEU A 377 9.37 -2.21 -2.15
C LEU A 377 10.85 -2.00 -1.79
N GLN A 378 11.58 -1.16 -2.53
CA GLN A 378 12.95 -0.77 -2.24
C GLN A 378 13.05 0.33 -1.16
N LEU A 379 12.04 1.21 -1.05
CA LEU A 379 11.98 2.30 -0.07
C LEU A 379 11.18 1.94 1.20
N GLY A 380 10.32 0.93 1.13
CA GLY A 380 9.49 0.44 2.24
C GLY A 380 8.11 1.08 2.34
N THR A 381 7.56 1.57 1.23
CA THR A 381 6.16 1.99 1.08
C THR A 381 5.27 0.78 0.77
N ASP A 382 3.94 0.98 0.71
CA ASP A 382 2.95 -0.10 0.57
C ASP A 382 2.28 -0.05 -0.82
N PRO A 383 2.72 -0.88 -1.78
CA PRO A 383 2.35 -0.82 -3.20
C PRO A 383 0.96 -1.41 -3.50
N ASN A 384 -0.02 -0.88 -2.78
CA ASN A 384 -1.43 -1.28 -2.73
C ASN A 384 -2.30 -0.13 -2.12
N ASN A 385 -1.72 1.07 -1.96
CA ASN A 385 -2.26 2.21 -1.22
C ASN A 385 -1.58 3.54 -1.70
N PRO A 386 -2.24 4.35 -2.55
CA PRO A 386 -1.62 5.51 -3.22
C PRO A 386 -1.42 6.72 -2.29
N GLU A 387 -1.81 6.61 -1.03
CA GLU A 387 -1.44 7.55 0.05
C GLU A 387 -0.11 7.16 0.72
N SER A 388 0.58 6.11 0.22
CA SER A 388 1.89 5.66 0.68
C SER A 388 3.06 6.25 -0.13
N VAL A 389 2.78 7.01 -1.19
CA VAL A 389 3.74 7.51 -2.18
C VAL A 389 5.06 8.03 -1.56
N PRO A 390 6.23 7.52 -1.99
CA PRO A 390 7.51 8.13 -1.64
C PRO A 390 7.68 9.48 -2.35
N PRO A 391 8.45 10.44 -1.82
CA PRO A 391 8.68 11.72 -2.50
C PRO A 391 9.31 11.54 -3.88
N ASP A 392 8.72 12.19 -4.86
CA ASP A 392 9.19 12.42 -6.24
C ASP A 392 8.99 13.93 -6.48
N PHE A 393 9.98 14.61 -7.06
CA PHE A 393 10.06 16.07 -7.12
C PHE A 393 9.80 16.64 -8.52
N ASP A 394 10.19 15.94 -9.59
CA ASP A 394 9.94 16.33 -10.98
C ASP A 394 8.72 15.60 -11.60
N PHE A 395 8.31 14.47 -11.00
CA PHE A 395 7.26 13.55 -11.41
C PHE A 395 7.57 12.68 -12.64
N ASP A 396 8.82 12.19 -12.80
CA ASP A 396 9.19 11.18 -13.81
C ASP A 396 8.88 9.72 -13.41
N GLY A 397 8.59 9.45 -12.13
CA GLY A 397 8.30 8.12 -11.58
C GLY A 397 9.48 7.47 -10.83
N ILE A 398 10.63 8.16 -10.71
CA ILE A 398 11.78 7.75 -9.90
C ILE A 398 11.83 8.60 -8.61
N PRO A 399 11.61 8.03 -7.41
CA PRO A 399 11.58 8.82 -6.18
C PRO A 399 12.91 9.50 -5.81
N ASP A 400 12.86 10.66 -5.12
CA ASP A 400 13.95 11.50 -4.56
C ASP A 400 15.17 10.71 -4.06
N ALA A 401 14.92 9.56 -3.42
CA ALA A 401 15.95 8.77 -2.73
C ALA A 401 16.74 7.82 -3.67
N LEU A 402 16.25 7.63 -4.89
CA LEU A 402 16.79 6.73 -5.93
C LEU A 402 17.18 7.48 -7.21
N ASP A 403 16.59 8.66 -7.43
CA ASP A 403 16.82 9.52 -8.58
C ASP A 403 18.25 10.11 -8.62
N PRO A 404 18.95 10.02 -9.76
CA PRO A 404 20.22 10.72 -9.98
C PRO A 404 20.11 12.20 -10.40
N ASP A 405 18.95 12.74 -10.77
CA ASP A 405 18.75 14.06 -11.44
C ASP A 405 17.37 14.67 -10.99
N MET A 406 17.28 15.05 -9.70
CA MET A 406 16.03 15.19 -8.91
C MET A 406 15.04 16.27 -9.38
N ASP A 407 15.46 17.16 -10.28
CA ASP A 407 14.56 18.16 -10.88
C ASP A 407 14.61 18.18 -12.42
N ASN A 408 15.34 17.22 -13.02
CA ASN A 408 15.35 16.90 -14.44
C ASN A 408 15.77 18.07 -15.34
N ASP A 409 16.75 18.87 -14.88
CA ASP A 409 17.41 19.88 -15.70
C ASP A 409 18.59 19.32 -16.52
N GLY A 410 19.06 18.11 -16.17
CA GLY A 410 20.13 17.37 -16.83
C GLY A 410 21.47 17.38 -16.10
N TYR A 411 21.54 17.95 -14.89
CA TYR A 411 22.72 17.93 -14.03
C TYR A 411 22.50 17.00 -12.83
N LEU A 412 23.29 15.93 -12.76
CA LEU A 412 23.14 14.94 -11.68
C LEU A 412 23.30 15.56 -10.28
N ASN A 413 22.50 15.09 -9.32
CA ASN A 413 22.44 15.45 -7.89
C ASN A 413 23.80 15.47 -7.14
N GLU A 414 24.84 14.85 -7.69
CA GLU A 414 26.21 14.81 -7.16
C GLU A 414 27.16 15.87 -7.77
N LYS A 415 26.67 16.71 -8.69
CA LYS A 415 27.42 17.75 -9.42
C LYS A 415 26.69 19.09 -9.48
N ASP A 416 25.37 19.06 -9.38
CA ASP A 416 24.53 20.23 -9.25
C ASP A 416 24.67 20.88 -7.85
N ALA A 417 24.67 22.22 -7.82
CA ALA A 417 24.67 23.05 -6.62
C ALA A 417 23.28 23.19 -5.97
N PHE A 418 22.18 23.13 -6.73
CA PHE A 418 20.80 23.22 -6.24
C PHE A 418 19.87 22.08 -6.75
N PRO A 419 20.05 20.81 -6.32
CA PRO A 419 19.29 19.61 -6.77
C PRO A 419 17.78 19.54 -6.50
N ARG A 420 17.09 20.69 -6.47
CA ARG A 420 15.65 20.94 -6.26
C ARG A 420 15.21 22.29 -6.88
N ASN A 421 15.92 22.77 -7.90
CA ASN A 421 15.65 24.01 -8.61
C ASN A 421 16.20 23.95 -10.05
N ALA A 422 15.45 23.33 -10.96
CA ALA A 422 15.71 23.08 -12.40
C ALA A 422 15.90 24.32 -13.32
N LYS A 423 16.66 25.28 -12.83
CA LYS A 423 17.03 26.58 -13.40
C LYS A 423 18.42 27.01 -12.95
N GLU A 424 18.99 26.36 -11.93
CA GLU A 424 20.22 26.77 -11.27
C GLU A 424 21.06 25.52 -10.96
N TRP A 425 21.92 25.12 -11.88
CA TRP A 425 22.77 23.93 -11.74
C TRP A 425 24.16 24.22 -11.15
N SER A 426 24.47 25.49 -10.88
CA SER A 426 25.82 25.99 -10.60
C SER A 426 25.77 27.22 -9.69
N ASP A 427 26.79 27.31 -8.83
CA ASP A 427 27.01 28.30 -7.78
C ASP A 427 28.53 28.59 -7.77
N LEU A 428 28.96 29.55 -8.59
CA LEU A 428 30.37 29.76 -8.92
C LEU A 428 31.16 30.39 -7.76
N ASP A 429 30.60 31.36 -7.03
CA ASP A 429 31.24 32.02 -5.88
C ASP A 429 30.96 31.32 -4.53
N ASN A 430 29.85 30.56 -4.44
CA ASN A 430 29.34 29.83 -3.27
C ASN A 430 28.59 30.70 -2.23
N ASP A 431 27.89 31.77 -2.66
CA ASP A 431 26.96 32.56 -1.83
C ASP A 431 25.60 31.85 -1.57
N GLY A 432 25.17 30.98 -2.49
CA GLY A 432 23.89 30.27 -2.42
C GLY A 432 22.77 30.85 -3.30
N ILE A 433 23.09 31.71 -4.27
CA ILE A 433 22.27 32.10 -5.42
C ILE A 433 22.85 31.42 -6.67
N GLY A 434 21.99 30.95 -7.57
CA GLY A 434 22.43 30.25 -8.78
C GLY A 434 22.88 31.15 -9.92
N ASP A 435 23.87 30.68 -10.67
CA ASP A 435 24.54 31.35 -11.80
C ASP A 435 23.62 31.98 -12.86
N ASN A 436 22.36 31.55 -12.99
CA ASN A 436 21.40 32.09 -13.97
C ASN A 436 20.46 33.16 -13.38
N SER A 437 20.24 33.15 -12.05
CA SER A 437 19.50 34.20 -11.33
C SER A 437 20.41 35.28 -10.76
N ASP A 438 21.70 34.97 -10.58
CA ASP A 438 22.65 35.85 -9.94
C ASP A 438 23.11 37.04 -10.83
N LYS A 439 23.56 38.09 -10.15
CA LYS A 439 24.01 39.36 -10.73
C LYS A 439 25.52 39.57 -10.68
N ASP A 440 26.28 38.82 -9.92
CA ASP A 440 27.72 38.99 -9.65
C ASP A 440 28.34 37.59 -9.51
N ARG A 441 28.38 36.86 -10.63
CA ARG A 441 28.43 35.38 -10.62
C ARG A 441 29.67 34.82 -9.95
N ASP A 442 30.78 35.54 -10.01
CA ASP A 442 32.04 35.11 -9.40
C ASP A 442 32.38 35.84 -8.09
N GLY A 443 31.50 36.72 -7.62
CA GLY A 443 31.58 37.39 -6.32
C GLY A 443 32.73 38.39 -6.21
N ASP A 444 33.12 39.03 -7.33
CA ASP A 444 34.20 40.03 -7.34
C ASP A 444 33.75 41.42 -6.88
N GLY A 445 32.43 41.68 -6.89
CA GLY A 445 31.78 42.91 -6.46
C GLY A 445 31.14 43.70 -7.60
N ILE A 446 31.48 43.40 -8.86
CA ILE A 446 30.96 44.08 -10.04
C ILE A 446 29.88 43.24 -10.71
N SER A 447 28.71 43.83 -10.96
CA SER A 447 27.64 43.05 -11.57
C SER A 447 27.95 42.59 -13.01
N ASN A 448 27.57 41.35 -13.32
CA ASN A 448 27.51 40.71 -14.64
C ASN A 448 27.10 41.68 -15.77
N HIS A 449 26.17 42.60 -15.49
CA HIS A 449 25.68 43.59 -16.45
C HIS A 449 26.72 44.68 -16.79
N TYR A 450 27.44 45.20 -15.79
CA TYR A 450 28.48 46.19 -16.02
C TYR A 450 29.72 45.57 -16.65
N GLU A 451 30.05 44.34 -16.27
CA GLU A 451 31.11 43.55 -16.90
C GLU A 451 30.88 43.34 -18.40
N GLU A 452 29.67 42.92 -18.81
CA GLU A 452 29.28 42.84 -20.23
C GLU A 452 29.40 44.18 -20.97
N LEU A 453 29.23 45.31 -20.28
CA LEU A 453 29.35 46.66 -20.85
C LEU A 453 30.80 47.12 -21.02
N VAL A 454 31.70 46.78 -20.09
CA VAL A 454 33.13 47.15 -20.16
C VAL A 454 33.99 46.12 -20.89
N GLY A 455 33.51 44.87 -21.02
CA GLY A 455 34.15 43.79 -21.76
C GLY A 455 35.05 42.88 -20.92
N THR A 456 34.74 42.72 -19.63
CA THR A 456 35.36 41.73 -18.73
C THR A 456 34.59 40.39 -18.78
N ASP A 457 35.06 39.36 -18.08
CA ASP A 457 34.50 37.99 -18.14
C ASP A 457 33.80 37.64 -16.81
N PRO A 458 32.45 37.63 -16.74
CA PRO A 458 31.66 37.41 -15.52
C PRO A 458 31.60 35.95 -15.07
N ASN A 459 32.78 35.32 -15.04
CA ASN A 459 33.05 33.93 -14.68
C ASN A 459 34.52 33.71 -14.21
N ASP A 460 35.31 34.77 -14.03
CA ASP A 460 36.68 34.73 -13.48
C ASP A 460 36.89 35.94 -12.54
N PRO A 461 36.93 35.78 -11.20
CA PRO A 461 36.98 36.86 -10.19
C PRO A 461 38.40 37.45 -10.04
N LYS A 462 39.03 37.67 -11.19
CA LYS A 462 40.31 38.30 -11.50
C LYS A 462 40.18 39.12 -12.80
N SER A 463 39.02 39.08 -13.47
CA SER A 463 38.67 39.94 -14.59
C SER A 463 38.14 41.30 -14.16
N VAL A 464 37.86 41.50 -12.86
CA VAL A 464 37.45 42.76 -12.20
C VAL A 464 37.90 44.01 -12.98
N PRO A 465 36.98 44.86 -13.46
CA PRO A 465 37.33 46.19 -13.91
C PRO A 465 37.81 47.07 -12.73
N SER A 466 38.21 48.30 -13.01
CA SER A 466 38.49 49.26 -11.94
C SER A 466 37.18 49.88 -11.42
N ASP A 467 37.11 49.98 -10.10
CA ASP A 467 36.12 50.65 -9.27
C ASP A 467 36.95 51.23 -8.10
N ILE A 468 36.80 52.53 -7.79
CA ILE A 468 37.61 53.23 -6.76
C ILE A 468 36.87 53.35 -5.43
N ASP A 469 35.57 53.64 -5.45
CA ASP A 469 34.77 53.90 -4.24
C ASP A 469 34.15 52.61 -3.64
N GLY A 470 33.87 51.62 -4.49
CA GLY A 470 33.27 50.33 -4.16
C GLY A 470 31.75 50.29 -4.19
N ASP A 471 31.06 51.15 -4.95
CA ASP A 471 29.59 51.09 -5.14
C ASP A 471 29.13 49.94 -6.07
N GLY A 472 30.04 49.39 -6.87
CA GLY A 472 29.78 48.31 -7.83
C GLY A 472 29.60 48.78 -9.29
N ILE A 473 29.80 50.07 -9.59
CA ILE A 473 29.86 50.63 -10.94
C ILE A 473 31.33 50.83 -11.35
N PRO A 474 31.79 50.28 -12.49
CA PRO A 474 33.17 50.48 -12.93
C PRO A 474 33.50 51.94 -13.31
N ASP A 475 34.73 52.38 -13.02
CA ASP A 475 35.38 53.68 -13.36
C ASP A 475 34.90 54.31 -14.70
N SER A 476 34.75 53.46 -15.72
CA SER A 476 34.47 53.89 -17.10
C SER A 476 32.99 54.16 -17.41
N LEU A 477 32.10 53.83 -16.47
CA LEU A 477 30.64 53.98 -16.55
C LEU A 477 30.08 54.86 -15.42
N ASP A 478 30.83 54.99 -14.32
CA ASP A 478 30.46 55.76 -13.15
C ASP A 478 30.37 57.27 -13.43
N PRO A 479 29.29 57.95 -12.98
CA PRO A 479 29.21 59.41 -12.93
C PRO A 479 30.03 60.12 -11.81
N ASP A 480 30.50 59.45 -10.76
CA ASP A 480 31.00 60.02 -9.49
C ASP A 480 32.13 59.13 -8.91
N MET A 481 33.27 59.07 -9.63
CA MET A 481 34.17 57.91 -9.68
C MET A 481 34.81 57.46 -8.35
N ASP A 482 34.92 58.36 -7.38
CA ASP A 482 35.50 58.06 -6.07
C ASP A 482 34.52 58.29 -4.90
N GLY A 483 33.25 58.58 -5.21
CA GLY A 483 32.15 58.61 -4.25
C GLY A 483 32.14 59.81 -3.30
N ASP A 484 32.88 60.87 -3.60
CA ASP A 484 32.91 62.09 -2.77
C ASP A 484 31.60 62.92 -2.88
N GLY A 485 30.88 62.79 -3.99
CA GLY A 485 29.59 63.43 -4.26
C GLY A 485 29.60 64.50 -5.35
N TYR A 486 30.73 64.73 -6.03
CA TYR A 486 30.85 65.64 -7.17
C TYR A 486 31.12 64.87 -8.48
N ASN A 487 30.16 64.95 -9.42
CA ASN A 487 30.27 64.22 -10.68
C ASN A 487 31.55 64.52 -11.49
N ASN A 488 32.08 63.49 -12.15
CA ASN A 488 33.26 63.48 -13.04
C ASN A 488 33.28 64.55 -14.17
N GLU A 489 32.17 65.25 -14.44
CA GLU A 489 32.09 66.36 -15.40
C GLU A 489 32.32 67.75 -14.77
N ILE A 490 32.28 67.87 -13.45
CA ILE A 490 32.41 69.14 -12.69
C ILE A 490 33.54 69.13 -11.66
N ASP A 491 33.94 67.95 -11.21
CA ASP A 491 35.09 67.72 -10.33
C ASP A 491 36.43 67.90 -11.09
N VAL A 492 37.42 68.46 -10.40
CA VAL A 492 38.80 68.67 -10.89
C VAL A 492 39.72 67.48 -10.63
N PHE A 493 39.48 66.66 -9.60
CA PHE A 493 40.29 65.47 -9.27
C PHE A 493 39.44 64.17 -9.14
N PRO A 494 38.79 63.65 -10.20
CA PRO A 494 37.84 62.52 -10.12
C PRO A 494 38.45 61.13 -9.90
N ARG A 495 39.43 61.04 -8.98
CA ARG A 495 40.16 59.87 -8.48
C ARG A 495 40.82 60.09 -7.09
N ASP A 496 40.56 61.21 -6.39
CA ASP A 496 40.92 61.37 -4.97
C ASP A 496 39.73 61.94 -4.16
N PRO A 497 39.01 61.11 -3.36
CA PRO A 497 37.74 61.45 -2.69
C PRO A 497 37.90 62.33 -1.44
N LYS A 498 38.72 63.37 -1.57
CA LYS A 498 38.97 64.43 -0.61
C LYS A 498 39.12 65.80 -1.29
N GLU A 499 39.24 65.85 -2.62
CA GLU A 499 39.54 67.08 -3.37
C GLU A 499 38.64 67.17 -4.61
N TRP A 500 37.65 68.06 -4.62
CA TRP A 500 36.73 68.21 -5.76
C TRP A 500 36.93 69.51 -6.56
N SER A 501 37.84 70.38 -6.12
CA SER A 501 37.96 71.79 -6.52
C SER A 501 39.40 72.27 -6.39
N ASP A 502 39.78 73.17 -7.29
CA ASP A 502 41.10 73.76 -7.51
C ASP A 502 40.85 75.22 -7.93
N LEU A 503 40.80 76.12 -6.93
CA LEU A 503 40.25 77.46 -7.12
C LEU A 503 41.22 78.43 -7.85
N ASP A 504 42.54 78.32 -7.62
CA ASP A 504 43.56 79.12 -8.31
C ASP A 504 44.12 78.45 -9.59
N ALA A 505 43.98 77.12 -9.71
CA ALA A 505 44.51 76.25 -10.77
C ALA A 505 46.03 75.92 -10.70
N ASP A 506 46.62 75.86 -9.51
CA ASP A 506 47.96 75.30 -9.20
C ASP A 506 48.02 73.78 -9.42
N GLY A 507 46.95 73.05 -9.09
CA GLY A 507 46.86 71.58 -9.15
C GLY A 507 46.99 70.85 -7.81
N ILE A 508 46.95 71.56 -6.69
CA ILE A 508 46.61 71.05 -5.35
C ILE A 508 45.10 71.23 -5.13
N GLY A 509 44.46 70.29 -4.44
CA GLY A 509 43.03 70.39 -4.13
C GLY A 509 42.74 71.33 -2.97
N ASP A 510 41.63 72.07 -3.08
CA ASP A 510 41.15 73.08 -2.12
C ASP A 510 41.25 72.66 -0.64
N ASN A 511 41.02 71.39 -0.29
CA ASN A 511 41.01 70.93 1.11
C ASN A 511 42.40 70.55 1.65
N SER A 512 43.36 70.30 0.77
CA SER A 512 44.78 70.10 1.09
C SER A 512 45.63 71.36 0.94
N ASP A 513 45.13 72.36 0.22
CA ASP A 513 45.86 73.60 -0.05
C ASP A 513 45.94 74.55 1.17
N ALA A 514 47.04 75.30 1.21
CA ALA A 514 47.34 76.33 2.19
C ALA A 514 47.02 77.75 1.68
N ASP A 515 46.96 78.02 0.37
CA ASP A 515 46.77 79.36 -0.24
C ASP A 515 45.72 79.28 -1.36
N ARG A 516 44.46 78.98 -0.98
CA ARG A 516 43.48 78.35 -1.88
C ARG A 516 43.11 79.20 -3.10
N ASP A 517 43.13 80.52 -2.99
CA ASP A 517 42.83 81.41 -4.11
C ASP A 517 44.08 82.06 -4.74
N GLY A 518 45.27 81.70 -4.26
CA GLY A 518 46.55 82.11 -4.82
C GLY A 518 46.92 83.57 -4.56
N ASP A 519 46.43 84.18 -3.48
CA ASP A 519 46.75 85.56 -3.11
C ASP A 519 48.10 85.71 -2.35
N LYS A 520 48.66 84.58 -1.90
CA LYS A 520 49.89 84.36 -1.10
C LYS A 520 49.73 84.29 0.42
N ILE A 521 48.55 84.54 0.98
CA ILE A 521 48.33 84.46 2.44
C ILE A 521 47.77 83.09 2.82
N ASP A 522 48.38 82.42 3.82
CA ASP A 522 47.89 81.11 4.27
C ASP A 522 46.43 81.22 4.78
N ASN A 523 45.57 80.35 4.28
CA ASN A 523 44.17 80.12 4.66
C ASN A 523 43.94 80.18 6.19
N HIS A 524 44.92 79.74 6.98
CA HIS A 524 44.92 79.81 8.44
C HIS A 524 45.01 81.25 8.98
N TYR A 525 45.89 82.07 8.43
CA TYR A 525 46.07 83.47 8.81
C TYR A 525 44.87 84.32 8.37
N GLU A 526 44.39 84.11 7.15
CA GLU A 526 43.18 84.71 6.60
C GLU A 526 41.96 84.56 7.54
N VAL A 527 41.63 83.32 7.91
CA VAL A 527 40.54 83.01 8.86
C VAL A 527 40.80 83.61 10.25
N GLN A 528 42.07 83.81 10.62
CA GLN A 528 42.44 84.43 11.91
C GLN A 528 42.30 85.97 11.90
N VAL A 529 42.53 86.65 10.77
CA VAL A 529 42.32 88.11 10.63
C VAL A 529 40.89 88.47 10.20
N GLY A 530 40.16 87.53 9.59
CA GLY A 530 38.75 87.66 9.22
C GLY A 530 38.51 88.04 7.76
N THR A 531 39.42 87.67 6.88
CA THR A 531 39.28 87.70 5.41
C THR A 531 38.66 86.39 4.89
N ASP A 532 38.42 86.26 3.58
CA ASP A 532 37.69 85.13 2.98
C ASP A 532 38.61 84.34 2.01
N PRO A 533 39.12 83.14 2.41
CA PRO A 533 40.11 82.33 1.66
C PRO A 533 39.48 81.58 0.49
N ASN A 534 38.66 82.29 -0.28
CA ASN A 534 37.98 81.85 -1.50
C ASN A 534 37.68 83.06 -2.43
N ASP A 535 38.29 84.23 -2.20
CA ASP A 535 38.22 85.45 -3.03
C ASP A 535 39.60 86.16 -3.02
N PRO A 536 40.42 86.04 -4.08
CA PRO A 536 41.80 86.58 -4.13
C PRO A 536 41.86 88.11 -4.31
N ASN A 537 40.80 88.79 -3.89
CA ASN A 537 40.69 90.22 -3.69
C ASN A 537 40.50 90.56 -2.20
N SER A 538 40.47 89.56 -1.31
CA SER A 538 40.27 89.70 0.14
C SER A 538 41.57 89.94 0.90
N VAL A 539 42.74 89.80 0.25
CA VAL A 539 44.10 89.98 0.78
C VAL A 539 44.20 90.93 1.99
N PRO A 540 44.58 90.44 3.19
CA PRO A 540 44.95 91.30 4.29
C PRO A 540 46.29 92.02 4.02
N PRO A 541 46.59 93.13 4.73
CA PRO A 541 47.91 93.74 4.65
C PRO A 541 49.01 92.82 5.17
N ASP A 542 50.05 92.70 4.36
CA ASP A 542 51.38 92.12 4.58
C ASP A 542 52.35 93.18 4.00
N MET A 543 53.47 93.47 4.69
CA MET A 543 54.33 94.63 4.39
C MET A 543 55.74 94.26 3.90
N ASP A 544 56.24 93.05 4.16
CA ASP A 544 57.52 92.56 3.64
C ASP A 544 57.37 91.43 2.57
N ASP A 545 56.14 90.98 2.28
CA ASP A 545 55.76 89.87 1.40
C ASP A 545 56.16 88.46 1.93
N ASP A 546 56.26 88.22 3.26
CA ASP A 546 56.57 86.88 3.83
C ASP A 546 55.39 85.88 3.87
N GLY A 547 54.14 86.36 3.81
CA GLY A 547 52.92 85.55 3.89
C GLY A 547 52.18 85.60 5.24
N ILE A 548 52.71 86.32 6.24
CA ILE A 548 52.07 86.55 7.54
C ILE A 548 51.49 87.98 7.59
N PRO A 549 50.17 88.16 7.80
CA PRO A 549 49.59 89.50 7.83
C PRO A 549 50.11 90.41 8.96
N ASP A 550 50.25 91.71 8.68
CA ASP A 550 50.68 92.85 9.53
C ASP A 550 50.30 92.79 11.02
N SER A 551 49.13 92.20 11.30
CA SER A 551 48.46 92.17 12.60
C SER A 551 48.78 90.93 13.45
N LEU A 552 49.41 89.92 12.85
CA LEU A 552 49.82 88.65 13.44
C LEU A 552 51.34 88.48 13.44
N ASP A 553 52.00 89.13 12.48
CA ASP A 553 53.43 89.12 12.25
C ASP A 553 54.26 89.61 13.47
N PRO A 554 55.31 88.87 13.88
CA PRO A 554 56.27 89.31 14.89
C PRO A 554 57.30 90.36 14.44
N ASP A 555 57.56 90.59 13.14
CA ASP A 555 58.72 91.35 12.59
C ASP A 555 58.29 92.11 11.30
N ARG A 556 57.44 93.15 11.42
CA ARG A 556 56.56 93.63 10.31
C ARG A 556 57.26 94.11 9.05
N ASP A 557 58.50 94.57 9.17
CA ASP A 557 59.25 95.09 8.03
C ASP A 557 60.44 94.21 7.62
N GLY A 558 60.57 93.03 8.24
CA GLY A 558 61.53 92.00 7.86
C GLY A 558 62.99 92.38 8.09
N ASP A 559 63.27 93.35 8.97
CA ASP A 559 64.62 93.82 9.27
C ASP A 559 65.39 92.87 10.20
N GLY A 560 64.67 92.03 10.96
CA GLY A 560 65.21 91.00 11.85
C GLY A 560 65.09 91.30 13.34
N TYR A 561 64.32 92.32 13.74
CA TYR A 561 64.10 92.70 15.14
C TYR A 561 62.59 92.69 15.50
N ASP A 562 62.17 91.74 16.38
CA ASP A 562 60.76 91.62 16.79
C ASP A 562 60.09 92.98 17.08
N ASN A 563 58.87 93.18 16.56
CA ASN A 563 57.92 94.31 16.73
C ASN A 563 57.72 94.81 18.19
N GLY A 564 58.19 94.05 19.19
CA GLY A 564 58.12 94.37 20.62
C GLY A 564 59.47 94.71 21.29
N THR A 565 60.57 94.58 20.56
CA THR A 565 61.92 95.04 20.94
C THR A 565 62.41 96.21 20.08
N ASP A 566 61.97 96.27 18.83
CA ASP A 566 62.20 97.40 17.95
C ASP A 566 61.40 98.66 18.40
N LEU A 567 61.98 99.83 18.12
CA LEU A 567 61.44 101.16 18.37
C LEU A 567 60.80 101.79 17.11
N PHE A 568 61.08 101.31 15.90
CA PHE A 568 60.52 101.81 14.63
C PHE A 568 59.83 100.75 13.74
N PRO A 569 58.89 99.90 14.24
CA PRO A 569 58.44 98.63 13.61
C PRO A 569 57.54 98.75 12.37
N ASN A 570 57.89 99.67 11.48
CA ASN A 570 57.36 99.91 10.14
C ASN A 570 58.39 100.68 9.24
N ASP A 571 59.71 100.64 9.55
CA ASP A 571 60.81 101.26 8.81
C ASP A 571 62.07 100.35 8.88
N PRO A 572 62.30 99.47 7.88
CA PRO A 572 63.32 98.42 7.90
C PRO A 572 64.75 98.92 7.67
N THR A 573 65.06 100.08 8.25
CA THR A 573 66.37 100.74 8.21
C THR A 573 66.80 101.33 9.56
N GLU A 574 65.95 101.29 10.60
CA GLU A 574 66.23 101.80 11.95
C GLU A 574 65.59 100.88 13.00
N TRP A 575 66.37 100.33 13.94
CA TRP A 575 65.84 99.42 14.98
C TRP A 575 66.11 99.87 16.43
N SER A 576 66.79 101.01 16.60
CA SER A 576 67.37 101.45 17.88
C SER A 576 67.57 102.97 17.91
N ASP A 577 67.51 103.55 19.11
CA ASP A 577 67.57 104.97 19.44
C ASP A 577 68.17 105.05 20.87
N ILE A 578 69.48 105.30 20.96
CA ILE A 578 70.25 105.18 22.22
C ILE A 578 70.03 106.35 23.19
N ASP A 579 70.00 107.60 22.70
CA ASP A 579 69.79 108.78 23.55
C ASP A 579 68.30 109.05 23.86
N THR A 580 67.39 108.51 23.06
CA THR A 580 65.91 108.65 23.11
C THR A 580 65.35 110.00 22.64
N ASP A 581 66.03 110.67 21.70
CA ASP A 581 65.56 111.85 20.94
C ASP A 581 64.36 111.53 20.03
N GLY A 582 64.31 110.32 19.46
CA GLY A 582 63.32 109.90 18.45
C GLY A 582 63.84 109.85 17.00
N ILE A 583 65.16 109.86 16.80
CA ILE A 583 65.84 109.57 15.53
C ILE A 583 66.64 108.27 15.70
N GLY A 584 66.56 107.36 14.73
CA GLY A 584 67.26 106.08 14.79
C GLY A 584 68.79 106.18 14.66
N ASP A 585 69.48 105.25 15.32
CA ASP A 585 70.95 105.18 15.47
C ASP A 585 71.74 105.17 14.14
N ASN A 586 71.13 104.76 13.02
CA ASN A 586 71.80 104.71 11.70
C ASN A 586 71.82 106.08 10.99
N LYS A 587 71.05 107.05 11.50
CA LYS A 587 70.76 108.35 10.88
C LYS A 587 71.04 109.52 11.80
N ASP A 588 71.11 109.29 13.10
CA ASP A 588 71.53 110.30 14.06
C ASP A 588 73.05 110.62 13.98
N ILE A 589 73.40 111.79 14.53
CA ILE A 589 74.72 112.43 14.45
C ILE A 589 75.43 112.59 15.80
N ASP A 590 74.79 112.29 16.93
CA ASP A 590 75.19 112.58 18.33
C ASP A 590 74.60 111.45 19.23
N ARG A 591 74.96 110.18 18.92
CA ARG A 591 74.11 108.99 19.19
C ARG A 591 73.85 108.72 20.67
N ASP A 592 74.73 109.17 21.56
CA ASP A 592 74.56 109.03 23.01
C ASP A 592 74.21 110.35 23.73
N GLY A 593 74.06 111.45 22.98
CA GLY A 593 73.60 112.74 23.46
C GLY A 593 74.59 113.50 24.36
N ASP A 594 75.88 113.17 24.34
CA ASP A 594 76.92 113.87 25.13
C ASP A 594 77.23 115.30 24.62
N LEU A 595 76.81 115.63 23.38
CA LEU A 595 77.05 116.87 22.62
C LEU A 595 78.34 116.92 21.77
N PHE A 596 79.07 115.81 21.63
CA PHE A 596 80.05 115.60 20.57
C PHE A 596 79.44 114.75 19.44
N ALA A 597 79.57 115.22 18.19
CA ALA A 597 79.07 114.46 17.05
C ALA A 597 79.91 113.19 16.81
N ASN A 598 79.26 112.12 16.33
CA ASN A 598 79.86 110.81 16.09
C ASN A 598 81.16 110.86 15.28
N ASP A 599 81.26 111.78 14.31
CA ASP A 599 82.44 111.97 13.44
C ASP A 599 83.59 112.78 14.08
N VAL A 600 83.32 113.48 15.18
CA VAL A 600 84.31 114.16 16.01
C VAL A 600 84.97 113.17 16.96
N GLU A 601 84.19 112.30 17.58
CA GLU A 601 84.67 111.29 18.53
C GLU A 601 85.58 110.23 17.88
N GLU A 602 85.15 109.67 16.74
CA GLU A 602 85.99 108.77 15.94
C GLU A 602 87.33 109.43 15.50
N MET A 603 87.39 110.76 15.45
CA MET A 603 88.62 111.50 15.11
C MET A 603 89.58 111.68 16.31
N PHE A 604 89.09 111.49 17.54
CA PHE A 604 89.85 111.68 18.79
C PHE A 604 90.01 110.38 19.64
N ASP A 605 89.65 109.22 19.09
CA ASP A 605 89.67 107.91 19.76
C ASP A 605 88.77 107.82 21.02
N SER A 606 87.67 108.59 21.07
CA SER A 606 86.54 108.37 22.00
C SER A 606 85.44 107.49 21.36
N ASP A 607 84.31 107.22 22.04
CA ASP A 607 83.38 106.13 21.68
C ASP A 607 81.93 106.66 21.56
N PRO A 608 81.39 106.83 20.34
CA PRO A 608 80.10 107.49 20.06
C PRO A 608 78.89 106.58 20.35
N ASN A 609 78.93 105.94 21.52
CA ASN A 609 77.94 105.04 22.10
C ASN A 609 78.06 104.96 23.65
N ASP A 610 78.97 105.72 24.29
CA ASP A 610 79.13 105.83 25.74
C ASP A 610 79.37 107.31 26.14
N PRO A 611 78.35 108.01 26.70
CA PRO A 611 78.36 109.46 26.96
C PRO A 611 79.17 109.85 28.21
N ASN A 612 80.28 109.13 28.41
CA ASN A 612 81.32 109.33 29.41
C ASN A 612 82.73 109.33 28.78
N SER A 613 82.82 109.11 27.46
CA SER A 613 84.04 109.08 26.66
C SER A 613 84.25 110.45 26.00
N PHE A 614 85.39 111.13 26.22
CA PHE A 614 85.63 112.45 25.62
C PHE A 614 87.13 112.84 25.56
N PRO A 615 87.54 113.75 24.64
CA PRO A 615 88.97 114.02 24.39
C PRO A 615 89.67 115.00 25.36
N ASP A 616 90.96 114.75 25.65
CA ASP A 616 91.89 115.68 26.33
C ASP A 616 93.26 115.71 25.60
N ASP A 617 93.99 116.83 25.69
CA ASP A 617 95.24 117.12 24.95
C ASP A 617 96.12 118.18 25.68
N LEU A 618 95.93 118.37 26.99
CA LEU A 618 96.59 119.43 27.77
C LEU A 618 97.76 118.93 28.63
N LYS A 619 98.77 119.80 28.84
CA LYS A 619 99.99 119.43 29.59
C LYS A 619 99.88 119.73 31.09
N PRO A 620 100.43 118.86 31.96
CA PRO A 620 100.43 119.06 33.41
C PRO A 620 101.30 120.25 33.83
N ALA A 621 100.90 120.91 34.91
CA ALA A 621 101.66 121.98 35.56
C ALA A 621 102.63 121.42 36.63
N LEU A 622 103.79 122.08 36.77
CA LEU A 622 104.87 121.70 37.69
C LEU A 622 105.53 122.95 38.29
N GLU A 623 105.75 122.96 39.61
CA GLU A 623 106.47 124.01 40.35
C GLU A 623 107.47 123.41 41.36
N LEU A 624 108.58 124.12 41.61
CA LEU A 624 109.61 123.75 42.60
C LEU A 624 109.86 124.88 43.61
N SER A 625 110.27 124.50 44.83
CA SER A 625 110.55 125.43 45.92
C SER A 625 112.04 125.51 46.29
N GLY A 626 112.48 126.71 46.70
CA GLY A 626 113.87 127.06 47.04
C GLY A 626 114.54 127.96 45.99
N SER A 627 115.62 128.65 46.34
CA SER A 627 116.38 129.53 45.42
C SER A 627 117.46 128.78 44.64
N ASP A 628 117.59 129.02 43.35
CA ASP A 628 118.56 128.34 42.48
C ASP A 628 120.03 128.72 42.81
N GLY A 629 120.98 127.82 42.56
CA GLY A 629 122.40 128.03 42.92
C GLY A 629 122.68 127.94 44.42
N GLU A 630 121.96 127.06 45.13
CA GLU A 630 122.00 126.95 46.60
C GLU A 630 123.33 126.34 47.09
N GLU A 631 124.16 127.13 47.79
CA GLU A 631 125.38 126.62 48.44
C GLU A 631 125.05 125.82 49.71
N VAL A 632 125.39 124.52 49.71
CA VAL A 632 125.24 123.62 50.86
C VAL A 632 126.60 123.28 51.49
N ALA A 633 126.56 123.02 52.81
CA ALA A 633 127.74 122.69 53.60
C ALA A 633 128.36 121.33 53.24
N THR A 634 129.66 121.18 53.48
CA THR A 634 130.47 119.99 53.12
C THR A 634 129.89 118.65 53.59
N ASP A 635 129.20 118.63 54.73
CA ASP A 635 128.60 117.46 55.35
C ASP A 635 127.22 117.07 54.79
N VAL A 636 126.59 117.94 53.99
CA VAL A 636 125.31 117.66 53.31
C VAL A 636 125.56 116.78 52.08
N THR A 637 125.17 115.50 52.13
CA THR A 637 125.36 114.52 51.04
C THR A 637 124.19 114.37 50.08
N GLU A 638 123.03 114.96 50.40
CA GLU A 638 121.80 114.91 49.60
C GLU A 638 121.00 116.21 49.77
N ILE A 639 120.23 116.60 48.76
CA ILE A 639 119.19 117.64 48.87
C ILE A 639 117.80 117.01 48.78
N ARG A 640 116.84 117.58 49.54
CA ARG A 640 115.42 117.27 49.39
C ARG A 640 114.70 118.41 48.67
N LEU A 641 114.52 118.25 47.35
CA LEU A 641 113.66 119.14 46.58
C LEU A 641 112.19 118.92 46.98
N ARG A 642 111.38 119.97 46.90
CA ARG A 642 109.93 119.92 47.12
C ARG A 642 109.23 120.80 46.09
N GLY A 643 108.03 120.40 45.69
CA GLY A 643 107.26 121.10 44.66
C GLY A 643 105.78 120.79 44.71
N GLN A 644 105.06 121.24 43.69
CA GLN A 644 103.70 120.84 43.39
C GLN A 644 103.60 120.46 41.91
N ALA A 645 102.83 119.42 41.60
CA ALA A 645 102.41 119.08 40.26
C ALA A 645 100.89 118.91 40.26
N TYR A 646 100.21 119.41 39.24
CA TYR A 646 98.77 119.27 39.09
C TYR A 646 98.40 119.36 37.62
N ASP A 647 97.31 118.71 37.26
CA ASP A 647 96.71 118.76 35.94
C ASP A 647 95.21 119.13 36.08
N ILE A 648 94.58 119.53 34.99
CA ILE A 648 93.19 120.02 34.93
C ILE A 648 92.23 119.08 34.20
N GLY A 649 92.72 118.05 33.52
CA GLY A 649 91.93 117.01 32.86
C GLY A 649 92.15 115.66 33.55
N VAL A 650 92.74 114.70 32.84
CA VAL A 650 92.88 113.29 33.31
C VAL A 650 93.76 113.10 34.56
N GLY A 651 94.59 114.07 34.95
CA GLY A 651 95.32 114.05 36.23
C GLY A 651 96.73 113.44 36.20
N ILE A 652 97.51 113.71 37.25
CA ILE A 652 98.94 113.36 37.34
C ILE A 652 99.20 111.87 37.63
N ASP A 653 99.95 111.20 36.75
CA ASP A 653 100.52 109.86 36.98
C ASP A 653 101.76 109.93 37.88
N LYS A 654 102.82 110.62 37.45
CA LYS A 654 104.13 110.56 38.15
C LYS A 654 105.00 111.81 38.06
N VAL A 655 105.87 111.93 39.07
CA VAL A 655 106.93 112.96 39.17
C VAL A 655 108.24 112.29 39.59
N TYR A 656 109.36 112.66 38.97
CA TYR A 656 110.69 112.12 39.29
C TYR A 656 111.82 113.12 38.97
N ALA A 657 113.05 112.87 39.42
CA ALA A 657 114.23 113.68 39.09
C ALA A 657 115.44 112.87 38.61
N THR A 658 116.33 113.54 37.88
CA THR A 658 117.64 113.04 37.43
C THR A 658 118.74 114.05 37.77
N SER A 659 120.01 113.62 37.89
CA SER A 659 121.16 114.46 38.24
C SER A 659 122.32 114.29 37.24
N ASP A 660 123.05 115.39 36.95
CA ASP A 660 124.20 115.38 36.03
C ASP A 660 125.48 114.78 36.67
N ARG A 661 125.64 114.88 38.00
CA ARG A 661 126.78 114.30 38.73
C ARG A 661 126.53 112.88 39.20
N VAL A 662 125.28 112.53 39.53
CA VAL A 662 124.94 111.25 40.15
C VAL A 662 123.95 110.51 39.26
N SER A 663 124.43 109.43 38.63
CA SER A 663 123.64 108.63 37.69
C SER A 663 122.50 107.89 38.39
N GLY A 664 121.27 108.32 38.16
CA GLY A 664 120.06 107.68 38.66
C GLY A 664 118.80 108.47 38.29
N SER A 665 117.65 107.80 38.41
CA SER A 665 116.35 108.46 38.57
C SER A 665 115.92 108.38 40.03
N TYR A 666 115.23 109.41 40.50
CA TYR A 666 114.84 109.60 41.89
C TYR A 666 113.36 109.95 41.94
N ASP A 667 112.51 108.97 42.28
CA ASP A 667 111.06 109.14 42.21
C ASP A 667 110.54 110.12 43.28
N GLY A 668 109.59 110.96 42.89
CA GLY A 668 108.89 111.88 43.77
C GLY A 668 107.87 111.15 44.62
N LYS A 669 107.90 111.43 45.93
CA LYS A 669 106.82 111.00 46.82
C LYS A 669 105.83 112.13 46.96
N PHE A 670 104.60 111.88 46.53
CA PHE A 670 103.48 112.79 46.75
C PHE A 670 103.07 112.83 48.22
N PHE A 671 102.62 114.00 48.64
CA PHE A 671 102.02 114.34 49.93
C PHE A 671 100.72 115.07 49.60
N TYR A 672 99.58 114.38 49.76
CA TYR A 672 98.30 114.79 49.17
C TYR A 672 98.33 114.79 47.63
N HIS A 673 97.26 115.25 46.97
CA HIS A 673 97.04 115.09 45.53
C HIS A 673 98.00 115.85 44.59
N SER A 674 98.83 116.76 45.09
CA SER A 674 99.66 117.62 44.22
C SER A 674 101.06 117.96 44.74
N ALA A 675 101.26 118.12 46.05
CA ALA A 675 102.59 118.43 46.59
C ALA A 675 103.48 117.19 46.59
N PHE A 676 104.77 117.34 46.28
CA PHE A 676 105.74 116.23 46.27
C PHE A 676 107.08 116.61 46.90
N ALA A 677 107.89 115.60 47.23
CA ALA A 677 109.31 115.77 47.51
C ALA A 677 110.16 114.65 46.89
N ILE A 678 111.35 115.02 46.42
CA ILE A 678 112.36 114.14 45.84
C ILE A 678 113.64 114.31 46.65
N VAL A 679 114.40 113.22 46.85
CA VAL A 679 115.72 113.26 47.50
C VAL A 679 116.77 112.85 46.49
N VAL A 680 117.76 113.71 46.27
CA VAL A 680 118.80 113.55 45.25
C VAL A 680 120.18 113.69 45.91
N PRO A 681 121.10 112.72 45.75
CA PRO A 681 122.46 112.81 46.26
C PRO A 681 123.26 113.93 45.58
N LEU A 682 124.25 114.48 46.29
CA LEU A 682 125.11 115.58 45.83
C LEU A 682 126.60 115.20 45.88
N GLU A 683 127.31 115.37 44.77
CA GLU A 683 128.77 115.37 44.73
C GLU A 683 129.35 116.76 45.01
N PHE A 684 130.65 116.85 45.31
CA PHE A 684 131.31 118.14 45.54
C PHE A 684 131.38 119.00 44.27
N GLY A 685 130.99 120.27 44.37
CA GLY A 685 130.84 121.22 43.26
C GLY A 685 129.38 121.47 42.88
N GLU A 686 129.17 122.01 41.67
CA GLU A 686 127.86 122.31 41.08
C GLU A 686 127.14 121.02 40.64
N ASN A 687 125.91 120.79 41.08
CA ASN A 687 125.06 119.67 40.69
C ASN A 687 123.80 120.23 40.00
N ASN A 688 123.51 119.77 38.78
CA ASN A 688 122.32 120.14 38.02
C ASN A 688 121.29 119.00 38.06
N ILE A 689 120.14 119.28 38.65
CA ILE A 689 119.03 118.35 38.82
C ILE A 689 117.92 118.74 37.85
N THR A 690 117.33 117.77 37.14
CA THR A 690 116.12 117.97 36.32
C THR A 690 114.96 117.20 36.95
N VAL A 691 113.79 117.83 37.07
CA VAL A 691 112.55 117.26 37.61
C VAL A 691 111.51 117.20 36.50
N HIS A 692 110.73 116.11 36.47
CA HIS A 692 109.77 115.74 35.46
C HIS A 692 108.39 115.55 36.08
N ALA A 693 107.31 115.83 35.34
CA ALA A 693 105.92 115.53 35.69
C ALA A 693 105.17 115.02 34.44
N ILE A 694 104.35 113.98 34.60
CA ILE A 694 103.56 113.36 33.52
C ILE A 694 102.12 113.08 34.03
N ASP A 695 101.11 113.32 33.20
CA ASP A 695 99.71 112.95 33.43
C ASP A 695 99.37 111.52 32.96
N ASN A 696 98.10 111.14 33.05
CA ASN A 696 97.62 109.80 32.69
C ASN A 696 97.64 109.52 31.17
N ASP A 697 97.41 110.52 30.32
CA ASP A 697 97.45 110.37 28.86
C ASP A 697 98.89 110.50 28.28
N GLY A 698 99.84 110.92 29.11
CA GLY A 698 101.27 110.81 28.86
C GLY A 698 101.98 112.13 28.53
N ASN A 699 101.34 113.27 28.71
CA ASN A 699 101.93 114.57 28.48
C ASN A 699 102.98 114.93 29.54
N GLU A 700 104.22 115.19 29.11
CA GLU A 700 105.31 115.56 30.02
C GLU A 700 105.60 117.08 30.09
N LEU A 701 105.96 117.56 31.28
CA LEU A 701 106.59 118.87 31.58
C LEU A 701 107.85 118.67 32.46
N THR A 702 108.89 119.52 32.28
CA THR A 702 110.17 119.41 33.03
C THR A 702 110.74 120.76 33.50
N ILE A 703 111.43 120.77 34.65
CA ILE A 703 112.07 121.95 35.28
C ILE A 703 113.48 121.59 35.79
N LYS A 704 114.41 122.56 35.87
CA LYS A 704 115.80 122.36 36.34
C LYS A 704 116.14 123.12 37.62
N ARG A 705 117.18 122.66 38.31
CA ARG A 705 117.64 123.15 39.62
C ARG A 705 119.16 122.93 39.82
N GLU A 706 119.91 123.99 40.11
CA GLU A 706 121.34 123.95 40.46
C GLU A 706 121.56 123.99 42.00
N VAL A 707 122.50 123.18 42.49
CA VAL A 707 122.90 123.09 43.91
C VAL A 707 124.41 122.91 44.04
N ILE A 708 125.08 123.70 44.88
CA ILE A 708 126.55 123.74 44.96
C ILE A 708 127.02 123.19 46.31
N ARG A 709 127.76 122.07 46.33
CA ARG A 709 128.27 121.45 47.55
C ARG A 709 129.75 121.79 47.81
N THR A 710 130.01 122.51 48.91
CA THR A 710 131.35 123.08 49.20
C THR A 710 132.36 122.06 49.76
N PRO A 711 133.63 122.02 49.29
CA PRO A 711 134.66 121.10 49.79
C PRO A 711 135.34 121.60 51.10
N PRO A 712 136.00 120.71 51.88
CA PRO A 712 136.60 121.07 53.16
C PRO A 712 137.92 121.86 53.03
N PRO A 713 138.29 122.70 54.02
CA PRO A 713 139.53 123.46 54.02
C PRO A 713 140.79 122.59 54.25
N PRO A 714 141.97 122.99 53.72
CA PRO A 714 143.21 122.21 53.82
C PRO A 714 143.85 122.26 55.23
N PRO A 715 144.64 121.24 55.62
CA PRO A 715 145.23 121.14 56.95
C PRO A 715 146.49 122.00 57.15
N GLU A 716 146.62 122.67 58.30
CA GLU A 716 147.79 123.49 58.66
C GLU A 716 149.02 122.66 59.12
N SER A 717 150.21 123.20 58.86
CA SER A 717 151.51 122.57 59.13
C SER A 717 152.27 123.16 60.33
N LYS A 718 152.97 122.32 61.11
CA LYS A 718 153.82 122.75 62.23
C LYS A 718 155.19 123.30 61.78
N GLN A 719 155.50 124.56 62.13
CA GLN A 719 156.83 125.13 62.48
C GLN A 719 156.68 126.65 62.75
N GLY A 720 157.32 127.28 63.75
CA GLY A 720 158.05 126.72 64.90
C GLY A 720 159.04 127.68 65.56
N GLN A 721 158.60 128.44 66.58
CA GLN A 721 159.44 128.89 67.70
C GLN A 721 158.59 129.21 68.94
#